data_AF-A0A9P5WFS9-F1
#
_entry.id   AF-A0A9P5WFS9-F1
#
_cell.length_a   1.000
_cell.length_b   1.000
_cell.length_c   1.000
_cell.angle_alpha   90.00
_cell.angle_beta   90.00
_cell.angle_gamma   90.00
#
_symmetry.space_group_name_H-M   'P 1'
#
loop_
_entity.id
_entity.type
_entity.pdbx_description
1 polymer ?
#
loop_
_entity_poly.entity_id
_entity_poly.type
_entity_poly.pdbx_seq_one_letter_code
_entity_poly.pdbx_strand_id
1 'polypeptide(L)'
;MNFEDQATDLAVQGTNNSSITSKRSLERLGYLETCHIPGITERDSPMMFKYVVPKPGRRSPVINRAYYQRTESIRILIEGWIKECETLGVDECAVISLGCGFDPTYFRLATIRENKQSRTRLKYVDIDYPTLITERLYMIRNQEKLFELLPEDPSKDDVGEFVSDDYSCLGVDLRKLDHLERGLNAARIVKGQGRMPILIISEVVLAYLEAEESDAVIQFFAGYPEATFILHEQCIPVFDADREEENLHPFALTMFNHFQKTMTPLKTLQNYRSLEDHRDRFQGCGWSSCDIINMNLFSDTIVMPEEGDHHRISQLEPFDEYDELYWIGSYYFIAVASTGPGDSSVPTRSPDVLREIGLRSKLQHEEFISNNQLDKSCYISLDPLQRPSPPPAIPAINVVWSEKNPFPGSDFNRKGHTLSILGDTAYIFGGFGLDAIDHQEDQRVFQARSQQTRLGSMVRLNLINGSTETLPLEDNGPAPRMHHSAVTTIDGSAIYMYGGRDGPTKVHNDVWRFTPEGGWDPLWRARINQASNSSAPPGLFKHTANMMMIAGREMMVVVGGRLRSGEANDQIWAFDLEEGQWGHFHWRHAEQRQAFGGIFSHSSVVVKDEEQQDCLVVLGGIRGSDEKVLNKVWRITLEVSEGEPQCRIEAREIDIRARTGNPLKPRFGHSSVLVGEDRIWVLGGVSAPALLQWQETMIEIQLSTGIFQHLNPSSFRELVMVGHATAVDKDRSRVIGVGGGGTCFGFGAWWDATGWALQI
;
A
#
# COMPACT_ATOMS: atom_id res chain seq x y z
N MET A 1 8.77 24.70 32.57
CA MET A 1 8.24 23.60 31.73
C MET A 1 6.77 23.91 31.49
N ASN A 2 6.38 24.02 30.22
CA ASN A 2 5.02 24.40 29.83
C ASN A 2 4.08 23.20 30.03
N PHE A 3 2.85 23.41 30.51
CA PHE A 3 1.89 22.31 30.75
C PHE A 3 1.51 21.56 29.46
N GLU A 4 1.51 22.26 28.32
CA GLU A 4 1.24 21.67 27.00
C GLU A 4 2.33 20.69 26.55
N ASP A 5 3.60 20.96 26.85
CA ASP A 5 4.72 20.07 26.51
C ASP A 5 4.62 18.74 27.28
N GLN A 6 4.23 18.79 28.56
CA GLN A 6 4.08 17.58 29.38
C GLN A 6 2.91 16.71 28.92
N ALA A 7 1.78 17.31 28.52
CA ALA A 7 0.64 16.57 27.99
C ALA A 7 0.99 15.89 26.66
N THR A 8 1.74 16.58 25.80
CA THR A 8 2.23 16.05 24.53
C THR A 8 3.21 14.89 24.75
N ASP A 9 4.17 15.03 25.67
CA ASP A 9 5.13 13.97 26.00
C ASP A 9 4.42 12.71 26.52
N LEU A 10 3.37 12.86 27.35
CA LEU A 10 2.56 11.74 27.83
C LEU A 10 1.76 11.07 26.70
N ALA A 11 1.20 11.85 25.77
CA ALA A 11 0.50 11.32 24.61
C ALA A 11 1.44 10.53 23.69
N VAL A 12 2.67 11.03 23.48
CA VAL A 12 3.73 10.36 22.73
C VAL A 12 4.10 9.02 23.38
N GLN A 13 4.28 8.98 24.71
CA GLN A 13 4.52 7.71 25.43
C GLN A 13 3.36 6.71 25.25
N GLY A 14 2.12 7.18 25.14
CA GLY A 14 0.94 6.35 24.87
C GLY A 14 0.97 5.65 23.50
N THR A 15 1.71 6.17 22.51
CA THR A 15 1.81 5.57 21.17
C THR A 15 2.48 4.19 21.18
N ASN A 16 3.38 3.94 22.16
CA ASN A 16 4.01 2.64 22.39
C ASN A 16 2.98 1.52 22.52
N ASN A 17 1.93 1.71 23.31
CA ASN A 17 0.87 0.72 23.53
C ASN A 17 0.16 0.33 22.21
N SER A 18 -0.07 1.30 21.32
CA SER A 18 -0.68 1.03 20.02
C SER A 18 0.24 0.18 19.15
N SER A 19 1.52 0.55 19.08
CA SER A 19 2.54 -0.10 18.26
C SER A 19 2.80 -1.55 18.71
N ILE A 20 3.08 -1.76 19.99
CA ILE A 20 3.40 -3.09 20.52
C ILE A 20 2.20 -4.04 20.45
N THR A 21 0.97 -3.53 20.59
CA THR A 21 -0.25 -4.32 20.39
C THR A 21 -0.40 -4.75 18.93
N SER A 22 -0.01 -3.91 17.97
CA SER A 22 -0.02 -4.27 16.55
C SER A 22 1.03 -5.34 16.25
N LYS A 23 2.26 -5.23 16.76
CA LYS A 23 3.30 -6.29 16.64
C LYS A 23 2.83 -7.61 17.28
N ARG A 24 2.17 -7.57 18.45
CA ARG A 24 1.56 -8.74 19.08
C ARG A 24 0.42 -9.38 18.26
N SER A 25 -0.31 -8.58 17.49
CA SER A 25 -1.35 -9.10 16.57
C SER A 25 -0.74 -10.00 15.50
N LEU A 26 0.42 -9.61 14.94
CA LEU A 26 1.17 -10.40 13.96
C LEU A 26 1.57 -11.76 14.50
N GLU A 27 2.16 -11.75 15.70
CA GLU A 27 2.61 -12.95 16.39
C GLU A 27 1.46 -13.93 16.62
N ARG A 28 0.29 -13.43 17.05
CA ARG A 28 -0.90 -14.28 17.25
C ARG A 28 -1.42 -14.87 15.93
N LEU A 29 -1.33 -14.11 14.84
CA LEU A 29 -1.91 -14.49 13.55
C LEU A 29 -0.96 -15.32 12.68
N GLY A 30 0.28 -15.56 13.11
CA GLY A 30 1.25 -16.37 12.37
C GLY A 30 1.95 -15.62 11.22
N TYR A 31 1.95 -14.28 11.27
CA TYR A 31 2.71 -13.47 10.31
C TYR A 31 4.21 -13.66 10.47
N LEU A 32 4.66 -13.62 11.72
CA LEU A 32 6.07 -13.73 12.10
C LEU A 32 6.48 -15.20 12.10
N GLU A 33 7.68 -15.48 11.61
CA GLU A 33 8.31 -16.79 11.77
C GLU A 33 9.12 -16.83 13.07
N THR A 34 9.23 -18.00 13.67
CA THR A 34 9.88 -18.17 14.98
C THR A 34 11.38 -17.91 14.89
N CYS A 35 11.99 -18.32 13.77
CA CYS A 35 13.38 -18.05 13.42
C CYS A 35 13.65 -18.41 11.95
N HIS A 36 14.45 -17.59 11.26
CA HIS A 36 14.89 -17.87 9.88
C HIS A 36 16.28 -18.54 9.83
N ILE A 37 16.81 -18.95 10.98
CA ILE A 37 18.07 -19.67 11.08
C ILE A 37 17.78 -21.17 10.93
N PRO A 38 18.38 -21.87 9.95
CA PRO A 38 18.14 -23.29 9.74
C PRO A 38 18.37 -24.11 11.02
N GLY A 39 17.39 -24.92 11.40
CA GLY A 39 17.46 -25.81 12.56
C GLY A 39 17.03 -25.21 13.90
N ILE A 40 16.66 -23.92 13.95
CA ILE A 40 16.11 -23.27 15.15
C ILE A 40 14.58 -23.38 15.14
N THR A 41 13.99 -23.91 16.21
CA THR A 41 12.53 -24.03 16.38
C THR A 41 11.95 -22.94 17.29
N GLU A 42 10.63 -22.87 17.47
CA GLU A 42 10.01 -21.98 18.47
C GLU A 42 10.55 -22.22 19.89
N ARG A 43 10.97 -23.45 20.20
CA ARG A 43 11.59 -23.77 21.49
C ARG A 43 12.93 -23.04 21.67
N ASP A 44 13.65 -22.83 20.57
CA ASP A 44 15.01 -22.29 20.51
C ASP A 44 15.03 -20.78 20.23
N SER A 45 13.93 -20.23 19.71
CA SER A 45 13.71 -18.80 19.47
C SER A 45 12.22 -18.51 19.63
N PRO A 46 11.74 -18.35 20.87
CA PRO A 46 10.33 -18.15 21.11
C PRO A 46 9.93 -16.75 20.68
N MET A 47 8.71 -16.68 20.19
CA MET A 47 7.98 -15.45 19.98
C MET A 47 7.90 -14.62 21.26
N MET A 48 8.36 -13.36 21.23
CA MET A 48 8.58 -12.56 22.43
C MET A 48 7.48 -11.53 22.75
N PHE A 49 6.67 -11.11 21.77
CA PHE A 49 5.65 -10.07 21.97
C PHE A 49 4.59 -10.50 22.99
N LYS A 50 4.30 -11.81 23.12
CA LYS A 50 3.36 -12.34 24.14
C LYS A 50 3.77 -12.05 25.56
N TYR A 51 5.07 -11.91 25.82
CA TYR A 51 5.59 -11.69 27.17
C TYR A 51 5.46 -10.24 27.61
N VAL A 52 5.47 -9.31 26.65
CA VAL A 52 5.28 -7.87 26.88
C VAL A 52 3.83 -7.40 26.68
N VAL A 53 3.05 -8.10 25.84
CA VAL A 53 1.61 -7.86 25.62
C VAL A 53 0.85 -9.18 25.81
N PRO A 54 0.50 -9.54 27.05
CA PRO A 54 -0.15 -10.82 27.34
C PRO A 54 -1.51 -10.98 26.65
N LYS A 55 -2.29 -9.88 26.59
CA LYS A 55 -3.63 -9.87 25.99
C LYS A 55 -3.56 -9.29 24.57
N PRO A 56 -3.67 -10.12 23.52
CA PRO A 56 -3.54 -9.64 22.15
C PRO A 56 -4.77 -8.85 21.71
N GLY A 57 -4.57 -7.62 21.21
CA GLY A 57 -5.62 -6.82 20.57
C GLY A 57 -5.96 -7.30 19.16
N ARG A 58 -7.14 -6.97 18.64
CA ARG A 58 -7.46 -7.15 17.21
C ARG A 58 -7.00 -5.92 16.43
N ARG A 59 -6.46 -6.14 15.24
CA ARG A 59 -6.16 -5.12 14.22
C ARG A 59 -6.82 -5.52 12.91
N SER A 60 -7.00 -4.55 12.00
CA SER A 60 -7.46 -4.87 10.65
C SER A 60 -6.35 -5.52 9.82
N PRO A 61 -6.72 -6.31 8.80
CA PRO A 61 -5.78 -6.91 7.86
C PRO A 61 -4.75 -5.92 7.30
N VAL A 62 -5.16 -4.71 6.88
CA VAL A 62 -4.21 -3.67 6.40
C VAL A 62 -3.19 -3.24 7.47
N ILE A 63 -3.60 -3.15 8.73
CA ILE A 63 -2.68 -2.80 9.83
C ILE A 63 -1.72 -3.96 10.07
N ASN A 64 -2.20 -5.21 10.06
CA ASN A 64 -1.32 -6.36 10.23
C ASN A 64 -0.29 -6.45 9.09
N ARG A 65 -0.69 -6.29 7.81
CA ARG A 65 0.25 -6.34 6.69
C ARG A 65 1.29 -5.20 6.73
N ALA A 66 0.88 -3.97 7.03
CA ALA A 66 1.82 -2.85 7.17
C ALA A 66 2.77 -3.04 8.36
N TYR A 67 2.26 -3.52 9.52
CA TYR A 67 3.10 -3.82 10.66
C TYR A 67 4.01 -5.04 10.43
N TYR A 68 3.61 -6.00 9.61
CA TYR A 68 4.48 -7.10 9.19
C TYR A 68 5.66 -6.57 8.40
N GLN A 69 5.42 -5.74 7.38
CA GLN A 69 6.48 -5.07 6.62
C GLN A 69 7.41 -4.28 7.54
N ARG A 70 6.86 -3.46 8.45
CA ARG A 70 7.62 -2.68 9.44
C ARG A 70 8.47 -3.57 10.37
N THR A 71 7.85 -4.58 10.98
CA THR A 71 8.49 -5.44 11.99
C THR A 71 9.61 -6.28 11.35
N GLU A 72 9.33 -6.91 10.21
CA GLU A 72 10.32 -7.71 9.50
C GLU A 72 11.45 -6.87 8.93
N SER A 73 11.19 -5.65 8.46
CA SER A 73 12.25 -4.79 7.94
C SER A 73 13.27 -4.43 9.01
N ILE A 74 12.81 -3.99 10.18
CA ILE A 74 13.69 -3.70 11.32
C ILE A 74 14.43 -4.97 11.76
N ARG A 75 13.73 -6.10 11.84
CA ARG A 75 14.32 -7.40 12.17
C ARG A 75 15.47 -7.78 11.24
N ILE A 76 15.22 -7.75 9.93
CA ILE A 76 16.17 -8.11 8.87
C ILE A 76 17.40 -7.19 8.93
N LEU A 77 17.20 -5.89 9.16
CA LEU A 77 18.30 -4.94 9.22
C LEU A 77 19.17 -5.15 10.49
N ILE A 78 18.56 -5.35 11.65
CA ILE A 78 19.31 -5.62 12.89
C ILE A 78 20.10 -6.93 12.77
N GLU A 79 19.44 -8.01 12.38
CA GLU A 79 20.09 -9.32 12.26
C GLU A 79 21.15 -9.34 11.15
N GLY A 80 20.87 -8.71 10.01
CA GLY A 80 21.82 -8.57 8.91
C GLY A 80 23.07 -7.80 9.35
N TRP A 81 22.90 -6.68 10.04
CA TRP A 81 24.02 -5.89 10.54
C TRP A 81 24.88 -6.66 11.56
N ILE A 82 24.25 -7.41 12.49
CA ILE A 82 24.96 -8.26 13.44
C ILE A 82 25.73 -9.36 12.71
N LYS A 83 25.09 -10.06 11.76
CA LYS A 83 25.72 -11.11 10.94
C LYS A 83 26.91 -10.58 10.16
N GLU A 84 26.83 -9.36 9.69
CA GLU A 84 27.93 -8.73 8.98
C GLU A 84 29.10 -8.40 9.91
N CYS A 85 28.86 -7.91 11.12
CA CYS A 85 29.90 -7.75 12.15
C CYS A 85 30.60 -9.09 12.43
N GLU A 86 29.84 -10.18 12.57
CA GLU A 86 30.37 -11.53 12.76
C GLU A 86 31.22 -11.97 11.56
N THR A 87 30.74 -11.73 10.34
CA THR A 87 31.45 -12.07 9.09
C THR A 87 32.75 -11.27 8.93
N LEU A 88 32.77 -10.04 9.45
CA LEU A 88 33.94 -9.17 9.49
C LEU A 88 34.95 -9.53 10.58
N GLY A 89 34.60 -10.47 11.48
CA GLY A 89 35.45 -10.82 12.62
C GLY A 89 35.57 -9.69 13.63
N VAL A 90 34.52 -8.87 13.80
CA VAL A 90 34.47 -7.86 14.86
C VAL A 90 34.40 -8.56 16.22
N ASP A 91 35.25 -8.16 17.16
CA ASP A 91 35.28 -8.77 18.50
C ASP A 91 34.06 -8.36 19.33
N GLU A 92 33.63 -7.10 19.25
CA GLU A 92 32.51 -6.55 20.00
C GLU A 92 31.75 -5.50 19.19
N CYS A 93 30.42 -5.52 19.24
CA CYS A 93 29.55 -4.52 18.63
C CYS A 93 28.37 -4.16 19.55
N ALA A 94 27.76 -3.00 19.31
CA ALA A 94 26.59 -2.53 20.07
C ALA A 94 25.37 -2.27 19.19
N VAL A 95 24.19 -2.57 19.71
CA VAL A 95 22.90 -2.14 19.16
C VAL A 95 22.23 -1.21 20.17
N ILE A 96 21.78 -0.05 19.71
CA ILE A 96 21.17 1.01 20.51
C ILE A 96 19.77 1.29 19.94
N SER A 97 18.74 1.00 20.74
CA SER A 97 17.33 1.20 20.38
C SER A 97 16.82 2.48 21.04
N LEU A 98 16.63 3.54 20.24
CA LEU A 98 16.09 4.82 20.69
C LEU A 98 14.57 4.77 20.71
N GLY A 99 13.94 5.18 21.81
CA GLY A 99 12.49 5.07 22.00
C GLY A 99 12.03 3.62 21.96
N CYS A 100 12.70 2.75 22.71
CA CYS A 100 12.52 1.30 22.64
C CYS A 100 11.10 0.83 23.01
N GLY A 101 10.35 1.63 23.77
CA GLY A 101 9.07 1.26 24.35
C GLY A 101 9.13 -0.11 25.02
N PHE A 102 8.20 -0.99 24.64
CA PHE A 102 8.16 -2.38 25.09
C PHE A 102 8.66 -3.38 24.04
N ASP A 103 9.48 -2.95 23.07
CA ASP A 103 10.02 -3.85 22.05
C ASP A 103 10.91 -4.94 22.68
N PRO A 104 10.69 -6.24 22.41
CA PRO A 104 11.43 -7.32 23.04
C PRO A 104 12.61 -7.84 22.20
N THR A 105 13.12 -7.07 21.23
CA THR A 105 14.17 -7.51 20.29
C THR A 105 15.41 -8.06 20.99
N TYR A 106 15.89 -7.42 22.06
CA TYR A 106 17.02 -7.94 22.86
C TYR A 106 16.79 -9.39 23.31
N PHE A 107 15.64 -9.69 23.93
CA PHE A 107 15.34 -11.01 24.48
C PHE A 107 15.33 -12.08 23.39
N ARG A 108 14.79 -11.74 22.21
CA ARG A 108 14.82 -12.63 21.05
C ARG A 108 16.25 -12.91 20.58
N LEU A 109 17.09 -11.86 20.49
CA LEU A 109 18.49 -12.01 20.12
C LEU A 109 19.27 -12.82 21.17
N ALA A 110 19.03 -12.60 22.46
CA ALA A 110 19.67 -13.35 23.54
C ALA A 110 19.43 -14.87 23.39
N THR A 111 18.17 -15.29 23.17
CA THR A 111 17.87 -16.72 22.97
C THR A 111 18.53 -17.30 21.71
N ILE A 112 18.52 -16.54 20.61
CA ILE A 112 19.17 -16.97 19.36
C ILE A 112 20.68 -17.12 19.54
N ARG A 113 21.30 -16.20 20.28
CA ARG A 113 22.76 -16.14 20.48
C ARG A 113 23.25 -17.15 21.51
N GLU A 114 22.48 -17.54 22.51
CA GLU A 114 22.83 -18.68 23.37
C GLU A 114 23.00 -19.98 22.56
N ASN A 115 22.18 -20.17 21.52
CA ASN A 115 22.23 -21.33 20.64
C ASN A 115 23.34 -21.25 19.57
N LYS A 116 23.85 -20.05 19.28
CA LYS A 116 24.94 -19.81 18.33
C LYS A 116 26.23 -19.57 19.09
N GLN A 117 27.27 -20.37 18.84
CA GLN A 117 28.63 -20.09 19.34
C GLN A 117 29.27 -18.90 18.60
N SER A 118 28.65 -17.71 18.67
CA SER A 118 29.15 -16.48 18.08
C SER A 118 30.41 -16.01 18.81
N ARG A 119 31.41 -15.59 18.05
CA ARG A 119 32.68 -15.05 18.59
C ARG A 119 32.60 -13.55 18.85
N THR A 120 31.67 -12.86 18.23
CA THR A 120 31.43 -11.42 18.43
C THR A 120 30.61 -11.22 19.68
N ARG A 121 31.05 -10.39 20.61
CA ARG A 121 30.24 -9.97 21.76
C ARG A 121 29.22 -8.92 21.32
N LEU A 122 27.97 -9.04 21.78
CA LEU A 122 26.90 -8.09 21.45
C LEU A 122 26.47 -7.36 22.71
N LYS A 123 26.64 -6.04 22.72
CA LYS A 123 26.02 -5.13 23.68
C LYS A 123 24.68 -4.64 23.14
N TYR A 124 23.62 -4.66 23.93
CA TYR A 124 22.32 -4.09 23.54
C TYR A 124 21.88 -3.03 24.55
N VAL A 125 21.43 -1.87 24.06
CA VAL A 125 21.00 -0.75 24.90
C VAL A 125 19.63 -0.26 24.46
N ASP A 126 18.66 -0.37 25.34
CA ASP A 126 17.33 0.20 25.20
C ASP A 126 17.27 1.57 25.88
N ILE A 127 16.77 2.59 25.16
CA ILE A 127 16.66 3.96 25.66
C ILE A 127 15.23 4.46 25.45
N ASP A 128 14.62 4.99 26.51
CA ASP A 128 13.31 5.65 26.44
C ASP A 128 13.14 6.61 27.62
N TYR A 129 12.00 7.30 27.70
CA TYR A 129 11.65 8.13 28.84
C TYR A 129 11.79 7.36 30.17
N PRO A 130 12.27 8.01 31.25
CA PRO A 130 12.45 7.36 32.55
C PRO A 130 11.21 6.63 33.07
N THR A 131 10.01 7.17 32.79
CA THR A 131 8.71 6.56 33.12
C THR A 131 8.49 5.25 32.37
N LEU A 132 8.70 5.22 31.06
CA LEU A 132 8.55 4.00 30.25
C LEU A 132 9.61 2.94 30.59
N ILE A 133 10.86 3.34 30.85
CA ILE A 133 11.90 2.40 31.30
C ILE A 133 11.56 1.81 32.67
N THR A 134 10.99 2.60 33.58
CA THR A 134 10.51 2.10 34.88
C THR A 134 9.42 1.03 34.69
N GLU A 135 8.45 1.28 33.82
CA GLU A 135 7.39 0.30 33.51
C GLU A 135 7.95 -0.96 32.82
N ARG A 136 8.90 -0.78 31.89
CA ARG A 136 9.59 -1.88 31.20
C ARG A 136 10.35 -2.77 32.19
N LEU A 137 11.14 -2.19 33.09
CA LEU A 137 11.88 -2.95 34.11
C LEU A 137 10.94 -3.68 35.07
N TYR A 138 9.83 -3.05 35.46
CA TYR A 138 8.79 -3.71 36.23
C TYR A 138 8.22 -4.93 35.48
N MET A 139 7.91 -4.77 34.19
CA MET A 139 7.39 -5.85 33.35
C MET A 139 8.38 -7.02 33.23
N ILE A 140 9.65 -6.73 32.94
CA ILE A 140 10.71 -7.74 32.81
C ILE A 140 10.85 -8.53 34.12
N ARG A 141 10.91 -7.86 35.27
CA ARG A 141 11.02 -8.51 36.59
C ARG A 141 9.86 -9.43 36.95
N ASN A 142 8.66 -9.10 36.48
CA ASN A 142 7.45 -9.87 36.77
C ASN A 142 7.12 -10.90 35.69
N GLN A 143 7.97 -11.04 34.67
CA GLN A 143 7.80 -11.98 33.58
C GLN A 143 8.98 -12.95 33.54
N GLU A 144 8.80 -14.14 34.10
CA GLU A 144 9.82 -15.19 34.29
C GLU A 144 10.69 -15.39 33.05
N LYS A 145 10.08 -15.51 31.87
CA LYS A 145 10.84 -15.77 30.63
C LYS A 145 11.77 -14.63 30.20
N LEU A 146 11.41 -13.37 30.50
CA LEU A 146 12.25 -12.22 30.19
C LEU A 146 13.33 -12.04 31.26
N PHE A 147 12.97 -12.27 32.53
CA PHE A 147 13.89 -12.18 33.66
C PHE A 147 15.06 -13.18 33.53
N GLU A 148 14.78 -14.43 33.15
CA GLU A 148 15.79 -15.49 32.95
C GLU A 148 16.85 -15.14 31.87
N LEU A 149 16.55 -14.23 30.95
CA LEU A 149 17.43 -13.82 29.85
C LEU A 149 18.25 -12.56 30.17
N LEU A 150 18.13 -12.02 31.38
CA LEU A 150 19.00 -10.95 31.84
C LEU A 150 20.38 -11.52 32.21
N PRO A 151 21.47 -10.82 31.85
CA PRO A 151 22.81 -11.28 32.19
C PRO A 151 23.10 -11.13 33.70
N GLU A 152 22.38 -10.24 34.38
CA GLU A 152 22.52 -9.91 35.81
C GLU A 152 21.15 -9.63 36.43
N ASP A 153 20.97 -9.96 37.71
CA ASP A 153 19.73 -9.70 38.45
C ASP A 153 19.57 -8.20 38.72
N PRO A 154 18.50 -7.54 38.22
CA PRO A 154 18.25 -6.14 38.51
C PRO A 154 17.86 -5.96 39.99
N SER A 155 18.54 -5.06 40.70
CA SER A 155 18.22 -4.67 42.07
C SER A 155 16.82 -4.06 42.16
N LYS A 156 16.20 -4.09 43.34
CA LYS A 156 14.95 -3.34 43.60
C LYS A 156 15.13 -1.82 43.46
N ASP A 157 16.37 -1.35 43.57
CA ASP A 157 16.73 0.06 43.45
C ASP A 157 16.95 0.51 41.99
N ASP A 158 17.01 -0.43 41.04
CA ASP A 158 17.14 -0.14 39.60
C ASP A 158 15.78 0.35 39.06
N VAL A 159 15.45 1.60 39.35
CA VAL A 159 14.21 2.28 38.93
C VAL A 159 14.58 3.32 37.88
N GLY A 160 14.13 3.13 36.65
CA GLY A 160 14.40 4.03 35.54
C GLY A 160 15.76 3.84 34.86
N GLU A 161 16.62 2.94 35.35
CA GLU A 161 17.87 2.54 34.71
C GLU A 161 18.28 1.12 35.15
N PHE A 162 18.91 0.36 34.25
CA PHE A 162 19.58 -0.92 34.51
C PHE A 162 20.80 -1.01 33.60
N VAL A 163 21.98 -1.27 34.16
CA VAL A 163 23.23 -1.36 33.39
C VAL A 163 23.93 -2.67 33.74
N SER A 164 24.12 -3.52 32.73
CA SER A 164 24.92 -4.73 32.83
C SER A 164 25.97 -4.79 31.73
N ASP A 165 26.70 -5.89 31.67
CA ASP A 165 27.70 -6.16 30.66
C ASP A 165 27.12 -6.28 29.23
N ASP A 166 26.05 -7.05 29.03
CA ASP A 166 25.53 -7.34 27.68
C ASP A 166 24.19 -6.62 27.36
N TYR A 167 23.45 -6.16 28.38
CA TYR A 167 22.17 -5.47 28.20
C TYR A 167 22.01 -4.26 29.12
N SER A 168 21.53 -3.13 28.60
CA SER A 168 21.24 -1.95 29.42
C SER A 168 19.88 -1.34 29.04
N CYS A 169 19.16 -0.84 30.04
CA CYS A 169 17.98 -0.01 29.89
C CYS A 169 18.28 1.38 30.48
N LEU A 170 18.18 2.45 29.69
CA LEU A 170 18.53 3.80 30.12
C LEU A 170 17.30 4.72 30.03
N GLY A 171 16.84 5.22 31.17
CA GLY A 171 15.78 6.23 31.26
C GLY A 171 16.31 7.61 30.89
N VAL A 172 16.24 7.98 29.61
CA VAL A 172 16.80 9.22 29.08
C VAL A 172 15.81 9.91 28.15
N ASP A 173 15.54 11.17 28.43
CA ASP A 173 14.93 12.08 27.47
C ASP A 173 15.96 12.41 26.38
N LEU A 174 15.69 12.04 25.13
CA LEU A 174 16.60 12.22 23.99
C LEU A 174 16.97 13.68 23.73
N ARG A 175 16.19 14.65 24.24
CA ARG A 175 16.52 16.09 24.21
C ARG A 175 17.67 16.46 25.14
N LYS A 176 18.10 15.56 26.03
CA LYS A 176 19.14 15.77 27.05
C LYS A 176 20.41 14.96 26.69
N LEU A 177 21.14 15.43 25.68
CA LEU A 177 22.32 14.71 25.15
C LEU A 177 23.42 14.45 26.19
N ASP A 178 23.63 15.34 27.17
CA ASP A 178 24.58 15.09 28.27
C ASP A 178 24.18 13.87 29.13
N HIS A 179 22.88 13.61 29.27
CA HIS A 179 22.38 12.47 30.02
C HIS A 179 22.52 11.19 29.18
N LEU A 180 22.25 11.30 27.88
CA LEU A 180 22.48 10.22 26.91
C LEU A 180 23.94 9.79 26.91
N GLU A 181 24.88 10.73 26.83
CA GLU A 181 26.32 10.43 26.85
C GLU A 181 26.76 9.78 28.16
N ARG A 182 26.27 10.26 29.31
CA ARG A 182 26.57 9.62 30.62
C ARG A 182 26.04 8.19 30.69
N GLY A 183 24.81 7.95 30.24
CA GLY A 183 24.22 6.61 30.22
C GLY A 183 24.95 5.65 29.27
N LEU A 184 25.30 6.09 28.06
CA LEU A 184 26.09 5.30 27.12
C LEU A 184 27.49 4.98 27.66
N ASN A 185 28.16 5.95 28.29
CA ASN A 185 29.44 5.72 28.94
C ASN A 185 29.34 4.71 30.10
N ALA A 186 28.28 4.77 30.91
CA ALA A 186 28.01 3.78 31.96
C ALA A 186 27.77 2.39 31.36
N ALA A 187 27.10 2.31 30.21
CA ALA A 187 26.92 1.09 29.42
C ALA A 187 28.15 0.68 28.59
N ARG A 188 29.32 1.30 28.81
CA ARG A 188 30.60 1.04 28.14
C ARG A 188 30.66 1.36 26.64
N ILE A 189 29.72 2.18 26.14
CA ILE A 189 29.72 2.69 24.77
C ILE A 189 30.36 4.08 24.77
N VAL A 190 31.70 4.09 24.72
CA VAL A 190 32.52 5.31 24.85
C VAL A 190 33.15 5.69 23.51
N LYS A 191 33.01 6.96 23.11
CA LYS A 191 33.61 7.48 21.86
C LYS A 191 35.13 7.31 21.86
N GLY A 192 35.67 6.75 20.79
CA GLY A 192 37.12 6.64 20.57
C GLY A 192 37.85 5.61 21.45
N GLN A 193 37.14 4.74 22.17
CA GLN A 193 37.73 3.63 22.93
C GLN A 193 37.53 2.30 22.21
N GLY A 194 38.63 1.69 21.77
CA GLY A 194 38.59 0.41 21.06
C GLY A 194 37.86 0.51 19.71
N ARG A 195 37.74 -0.64 19.04
CA ARG A 195 36.90 -0.77 17.84
C ARG A 195 35.60 -1.46 18.25
N MET A 196 34.53 -0.69 18.37
CA MET A 196 33.18 -1.18 18.66
C MET A 196 32.19 -0.52 17.70
N PRO A 197 31.92 -1.12 16.53
CA PRO A 197 30.86 -0.63 15.65
C PRO A 197 29.53 -0.58 16.39
N ILE A 198 28.73 0.46 16.10
CA ILE A 198 27.43 0.64 16.74
C ILE A 198 26.30 0.73 15.70
N LEU A 199 25.19 0.09 15.99
CA LEU A 199 23.93 0.23 15.26
C LEU A 199 22.95 1.03 16.09
N ILE A 200 22.46 2.14 15.55
CA ILE A 200 21.42 2.96 16.16
C ILE A 200 20.12 2.71 15.41
N ILE A 201 19.04 2.46 16.15
CA ILE A 201 17.72 2.25 15.59
C ILE A 201 16.78 3.32 16.14
N SER A 202 16.06 3.98 15.24
CA SER A 202 14.93 4.83 15.58
C SER A 202 13.73 4.41 14.74
N GLU A 203 12.73 3.80 15.38
CA GLU A 203 11.55 3.23 14.74
C GLU A 203 10.29 4.03 15.10
N VAL A 204 10.05 5.14 14.38
CA VAL A 204 8.98 6.13 14.62
C VAL A 204 9.13 6.78 16.00
N VAL A 205 10.25 7.47 16.20
CA VAL A 205 10.62 8.08 17.49
C VAL A 205 11.08 9.52 17.31
N LEU A 206 12.08 9.73 16.46
CA LEU A 206 12.60 11.05 16.14
C LEU A 206 11.55 11.94 15.46
N ALA A 207 10.53 11.35 14.84
CA ALA A 207 9.38 12.03 14.23
C ALA A 207 8.57 12.91 15.19
N TYR A 208 8.61 12.62 16.50
CA TYR A 208 7.89 13.37 17.52
C TYR A 208 8.69 14.53 18.13
N LEU A 209 9.97 14.66 17.79
CA LEU A 209 10.85 15.74 18.26
C LEU A 209 10.83 16.92 17.28
N GLU A 210 11.09 18.13 17.78
CA GLU A 210 11.33 19.27 16.87
C GLU A 210 12.53 18.95 15.97
N ALA A 211 12.56 19.55 14.77
CA ALA A 211 13.60 19.27 13.77
C ALA A 211 15.01 19.44 14.38
N GLU A 212 15.26 20.52 15.10
CA GLU A 212 16.55 20.82 15.71
C GLU A 212 16.92 19.83 16.82
N GLU A 213 15.96 19.38 17.62
CA GLU A 213 16.16 18.39 18.68
C GLU A 213 16.52 17.03 18.08
N SER A 214 15.78 16.66 17.04
CA SER A 214 15.94 15.43 16.28
C SER A 214 17.30 15.40 15.55
N ASP A 215 17.70 16.52 14.95
CA ASP A 215 19.01 16.71 14.30
C ASP A 215 20.16 16.60 15.29
N ALA A 216 19.99 17.17 16.49
CA ALA A 216 21.00 17.08 17.54
C ALA A 216 21.27 15.62 17.95
N VAL A 217 20.25 14.76 17.98
CA VAL A 217 20.41 13.31 18.23
C VAL A 217 21.15 12.62 17.07
N ILE A 218 20.79 12.90 15.82
CA ILE A 218 21.47 12.33 14.64
C ILE A 218 22.94 12.76 14.60
N GLN A 219 23.21 14.04 14.85
CA GLN A 219 24.56 14.62 14.90
C GLN A 219 25.38 14.07 16.08
N PHE A 220 24.75 13.80 17.23
CA PHE A 220 25.40 13.19 18.39
C PHE A 220 26.00 11.82 18.04
N PHE A 221 25.24 10.98 17.33
CA PHE A 221 25.69 9.64 16.94
C PHE A 221 26.68 9.66 15.77
N ALA A 222 26.72 10.71 14.95
CA ALA A 222 27.77 10.89 13.94
C ALA A 222 29.19 10.99 14.53
N GLY A 223 29.30 11.33 15.83
CA GLY A 223 30.58 11.35 16.55
C GLY A 223 31.14 9.97 16.92
N TYR A 224 30.42 8.87 16.66
CA TYR A 224 30.90 7.51 16.90
C TYR A 224 31.51 6.91 15.61
N PRO A 225 32.71 6.30 15.69
CA PRO A 225 33.33 5.65 14.54
C PRO A 225 32.55 4.39 14.14
N GLU A 226 32.48 4.10 12.85
CA GLU A 226 31.78 2.92 12.30
C GLU A 226 30.33 2.77 12.82
N ALA A 227 29.63 3.91 12.94
CA ALA A 227 28.23 3.94 13.30
C ALA A 227 27.34 3.68 12.08
N THR A 228 26.26 2.94 12.29
CA THR A 228 25.17 2.75 11.34
C THR A 228 23.87 3.25 11.98
N PHE A 229 23.11 4.09 11.29
CA PHE A 229 21.80 4.56 11.74
C PHE A 229 20.70 3.97 10.88
N ILE A 230 19.74 3.30 11.50
CA ILE A 230 18.48 2.88 10.87
C ILE A 230 17.38 3.81 11.37
N LEU A 231 16.79 4.58 10.46
CA LEU A 231 15.63 5.43 10.73
C LEU A 231 14.43 4.90 9.97
N HIS A 232 13.34 4.59 10.65
CA HIS A 232 12.06 4.21 10.03
C HIS A 232 10.96 5.17 10.47
N GLU A 233 10.53 6.06 9.58
CA GLU A 233 9.58 7.14 9.88
C GLU A 233 8.67 7.47 8.67
N GLN A 234 7.73 8.39 8.90
CA GLN A 234 6.86 8.90 7.87
C GLN A 234 7.58 9.89 6.95
N CYS A 235 7.11 9.99 5.71
CA CYS A 235 7.46 11.04 4.75
C CYS A 235 6.18 11.52 4.03
N ILE A 236 6.31 12.59 3.26
CA ILE A 236 5.31 13.11 2.33
C ILE A 236 5.93 13.09 0.93
N PRO A 237 5.62 12.08 0.10
CA PRO A 237 5.99 12.10 -1.30
C PRO A 237 5.40 13.32 -2.01
N VAL A 238 6.14 13.85 -2.99
CA VAL A 238 5.63 14.92 -3.85
C VAL A 238 4.41 14.41 -4.62
N PHE A 239 3.28 15.10 -4.51
CA PHE A 239 2.05 14.76 -5.22
C PHE A 239 1.78 15.70 -6.40
N ASP A 240 1.83 17.01 -6.19
CA ASP A 240 1.72 18.02 -7.25
C ASP A 240 3.00 18.86 -7.27
N ALA A 241 3.83 18.68 -8.30
CA ALA A 241 5.13 19.33 -8.41
C ALA A 241 5.08 20.68 -9.16
N ASP A 242 3.96 20.98 -9.85
CA ASP A 242 3.88 22.03 -10.86
C ASP A 242 3.22 23.33 -10.36
N ARG A 243 2.80 23.40 -9.08
CA ARG A 243 2.05 24.55 -8.53
C ARG A 243 2.74 25.17 -7.31
N GLU A 244 2.56 26.49 -7.16
CA GLU A 244 3.13 27.29 -6.07
C GLU A 244 2.54 26.96 -4.69
N GLU A 245 1.33 26.38 -4.65
CA GLU A 245 0.68 25.89 -3.42
C GLU A 245 0.96 24.39 -3.25
N GLU A 246 1.39 23.99 -2.04
CA GLU A 246 1.68 22.59 -1.70
C GLU A 246 0.39 21.75 -1.66
N ASN A 247 -0.06 21.27 -2.83
CA ASN A 247 -1.20 20.36 -2.90
C ASN A 247 -0.79 18.97 -2.39
N LEU A 248 -1.34 18.60 -1.24
CA LEU A 248 -1.10 17.31 -0.62
C LEU A 248 -2.07 16.27 -1.14
N HIS A 249 -1.57 15.04 -1.34
CA HIS A 249 -2.44 13.90 -1.58
C HIS A 249 -3.39 13.72 -0.38
N PRO A 250 -4.66 13.33 -0.59
CA PRO A 250 -5.64 13.24 0.50
C PRO A 250 -5.29 12.27 1.65
N PHE A 251 -4.49 11.24 1.38
CA PHE A 251 -3.93 10.39 2.45
C PHE A 251 -3.07 11.20 3.44
N ALA A 252 -2.20 12.09 2.94
CA ALA A 252 -1.33 12.93 3.75
C ALA A 252 -2.15 13.88 4.64
N LEU A 253 -3.15 14.55 4.05
CA LEU A 253 -4.07 15.43 4.77
C LEU A 253 -4.78 14.69 5.91
N THR A 254 -5.25 13.48 5.63
CA THR A 254 -5.95 12.65 6.62
C THR A 254 -5.01 12.22 7.75
N MET A 255 -3.76 11.85 7.41
CA MET A 255 -2.72 11.52 8.37
C MET A 255 -2.39 12.72 9.28
N PHE A 256 -2.19 13.92 8.74
CA PHE A 256 -1.91 15.12 9.55
C PHE A 256 -3.04 15.45 10.51
N ASN A 257 -4.27 15.45 10.01
CA ASN A 257 -5.45 15.70 10.83
C ASN A 257 -5.58 14.70 11.98
N HIS A 258 -5.19 13.44 11.77
CA HIS A 258 -5.18 12.44 12.82
C HIS A 258 -4.17 12.77 13.92
N PHE A 259 -2.90 12.98 13.57
CA PHE A 259 -1.83 13.23 14.55
C PHE A 259 -2.00 14.55 15.30
N GLN A 260 -2.58 15.57 14.66
CA GLN A 260 -2.98 16.80 15.35
C GLN A 260 -4.09 16.54 16.38
N LYS A 261 -5.15 15.80 16.00
CA LYS A 261 -6.28 15.48 16.89
C LYS A 261 -5.88 14.59 18.08
N THR A 262 -4.89 13.72 17.91
CA THR A 262 -4.40 12.83 18.98
C THR A 262 -3.31 13.48 19.85
N MET A 263 -2.99 14.76 19.63
CA MET A 263 -1.92 15.49 20.33
C MET A 263 -0.56 14.78 20.23
N THR A 264 -0.28 14.16 19.08
CA THR A 264 1.00 13.50 18.78
C THR A 264 1.53 13.98 17.42
N PRO A 265 1.70 15.30 17.21
CA PRO A 265 2.09 15.83 15.92
C PRO A 265 3.42 15.23 15.44
N LEU A 266 3.51 14.93 14.14
CA LEU A 266 4.74 14.55 13.47
C LEU A 266 5.54 15.83 13.18
N LYS A 267 6.37 16.22 14.13
CA LYS A 267 7.02 17.53 14.16
C LYS A 267 8.12 17.67 13.11
N THR A 268 8.90 16.61 12.88
CA THR A 268 9.98 16.63 11.87
C THR A 268 9.46 16.85 10.44
N LEU A 269 8.22 16.44 10.15
CA LEU A 269 7.59 16.63 8.83
C LEU A 269 7.34 18.10 8.47
N GLN A 270 7.47 19.03 9.41
CA GLN A 270 7.41 20.46 9.11
C GLN A 270 8.63 20.93 8.31
N ASN A 271 9.79 20.28 8.53
CA ASN A 271 11.07 20.66 7.92
C ASN A 271 11.58 19.62 6.92
N TYR A 272 11.32 18.34 7.18
CA TYR A 272 11.82 17.22 6.39
C TYR A 272 10.63 16.39 5.89
N ARG A 273 10.26 16.57 4.63
CA ARG A 273 9.05 15.96 4.05
C ARG A 273 9.38 14.81 3.13
N SER A 274 10.28 15.04 2.20
CA SER A 274 10.64 14.09 1.14
C SER A 274 11.79 13.18 1.54
N LEU A 275 12.03 12.13 0.76
CA LEU A 275 13.21 11.28 0.95
C LEU A 275 14.50 12.08 0.72
N GLU A 276 14.48 13.04 -0.21
CA GLU A 276 15.56 14.00 -0.43
C GLU A 276 15.90 14.79 0.82
N ASP A 277 14.89 15.36 1.50
CA ASP A 277 15.10 16.18 2.69
C ASP A 277 15.78 15.36 3.79
N HIS A 278 15.34 14.12 4.00
CA HIS A 278 15.96 13.22 4.97
C HIS A 278 17.38 12.80 4.57
N ARG A 279 17.66 12.58 3.28
CA ARG A 279 19.02 12.27 2.80
C ARG A 279 19.96 13.45 3.07
N ASP A 280 19.53 14.67 2.70
CA ASP A 280 20.31 15.89 2.88
C ASP A 280 20.49 16.24 4.35
N ARG A 281 19.49 15.93 5.18
CA ARG A 281 19.56 15.99 6.64
C ARG A 281 20.68 15.12 7.21
N PHE A 282 20.75 13.84 6.84
CA PHE A 282 21.83 12.95 7.30
C PHE A 282 23.21 13.47 6.85
N GLN A 283 23.33 13.93 5.60
CA GLN A 283 24.56 14.54 5.11
C GLN A 283 24.96 15.78 5.92
N GLY A 284 24.00 16.67 6.19
CA GLY A 284 24.20 17.88 6.99
C GLY A 284 24.62 17.58 8.43
N CYS A 285 24.13 16.47 9.00
CA CYS A 285 24.47 16.00 10.34
C CYS A 285 25.78 15.19 10.40
N GLY A 286 26.60 15.18 9.34
CA GLY A 286 27.93 14.57 9.34
C GLY A 286 27.98 13.07 9.02
N TRP A 287 26.94 12.51 8.40
CA TRP A 287 26.95 11.13 7.94
C TRP A 287 27.53 11.02 6.52
N SER A 288 28.46 10.08 6.33
CA SER A 288 29.23 9.91 5.08
C SER A 288 28.43 9.25 3.96
N SER A 289 27.45 8.41 4.32
CA SER A 289 26.51 7.79 3.39
C SER A 289 25.12 7.68 4.00
N CYS A 290 24.10 7.68 3.15
CA CYS A 290 22.71 7.51 3.53
C CYS A 290 21.94 6.99 2.32
N ASP A 291 21.37 5.80 2.46
CA ASP A 291 20.47 5.17 1.50
C ASP A 291 19.06 5.20 2.08
N ILE A 292 18.10 5.77 1.37
CA ILE A 292 16.71 5.90 1.81
C ILE A 292 15.80 5.22 0.81
N ILE A 293 14.90 4.37 1.31
CA ILE A 293 14.02 3.53 0.51
C ILE A 293 12.61 3.53 1.12
N ASN A 294 11.59 3.69 0.28
CA ASN A 294 10.20 3.59 0.75
C ASN A 294 9.83 2.14 1.11
N MET A 295 8.80 1.99 1.94
CA MET A 295 8.41 0.68 2.45
C MET A 295 7.83 -0.26 1.38
N ASN A 296 7.23 0.27 0.31
CA ASN A 296 6.77 -0.55 -0.82
C ASN A 296 7.95 -1.27 -1.49
N LEU A 297 8.97 -0.52 -1.89
CA LEU A 297 10.13 -1.07 -2.56
C LEU A 297 10.92 -1.99 -1.62
N PHE A 298 11.12 -1.60 -0.35
CA PHE A 298 11.83 -2.45 0.59
C PHE A 298 11.09 -3.77 0.84
N SER A 299 9.76 -3.73 0.97
CA SER A 299 8.93 -4.92 1.14
C SER A 299 9.08 -5.87 -0.03
N ASP A 300 8.83 -5.42 -1.26
CA ASP A 300 8.84 -6.26 -2.46
C ASP A 300 10.24 -6.78 -2.83
N THR A 301 11.28 -6.12 -2.31
CA THR A 301 12.68 -6.45 -2.63
C THR A 301 13.34 -7.32 -1.57
N ILE A 302 12.97 -7.15 -0.29
CA ILE A 302 13.69 -7.74 0.85
C ILE A 302 12.78 -8.56 1.77
N VAL A 303 11.58 -8.08 2.08
CA VAL A 303 10.68 -8.77 3.04
C VAL A 303 9.88 -9.89 2.40
N MET A 304 9.40 -9.67 1.17
CA MET A 304 8.62 -10.63 0.39
C MET A 304 9.14 -10.68 -1.06
N PRO A 305 10.40 -11.09 -1.29
CA PRO A 305 10.98 -11.10 -2.63
C PRO A 305 10.40 -12.19 -3.55
N GLU A 306 9.83 -13.27 -2.99
CA GLU A 306 9.37 -14.44 -3.74
C GLU A 306 7.84 -14.60 -3.71
N GLU A 307 7.26 -15.22 -4.75
CA GLU A 307 5.81 -15.47 -4.82
C GLU A 307 5.31 -16.29 -3.61
N GLY A 308 6.15 -17.18 -3.06
CA GLY A 308 5.84 -17.98 -1.88
C GLY A 308 5.59 -17.15 -0.63
N ASP A 309 6.27 -16.02 -0.47
CA ASP A 309 6.08 -15.11 0.67
C ASP A 309 4.71 -14.44 0.61
N HIS A 310 4.37 -13.90 -0.57
CA HIS A 310 3.05 -13.32 -0.84
C HIS A 310 1.94 -14.35 -0.65
N HIS A 311 2.13 -15.58 -1.16
CA HIS A 311 1.17 -16.65 -0.97
C HIS A 311 0.95 -16.95 0.51
N ARG A 312 2.02 -17.15 1.31
CA ARG A 312 1.92 -17.42 2.75
C ARG A 312 1.13 -16.34 3.48
N ILE A 313 1.48 -15.07 3.26
CA ILE A 313 0.81 -13.93 3.89
C ILE A 313 -0.65 -13.80 3.44
N SER A 314 -0.96 -14.09 2.17
CA SER A 314 -2.33 -14.04 1.64
C SER A 314 -3.29 -15.03 2.31
N GLN A 315 -2.78 -16.15 2.84
CA GLN A 315 -3.59 -17.19 3.46
C GLN A 315 -3.88 -16.96 4.95
N LEU A 316 -3.21 -16.00 5.60
CA LEU A 316 -3.37 -15.76 7.05
C LEU A 316 -4.73 -15.13 7.40
N GLU A 317 -5.20 -14.20 6.57
CA GLU A 317 -6.50 -13.57 6.73
C GLU A 317 -7.00 -12.95 5.42
N PRO A 318 -8.33 -12.84 5.22
CA PRO A 318 -8.89 -12.15 4.05
C PRO A 318 -8.42 -10.69 3.96
N PHE A 319 -7.88 -10.29 2.81
CA PHE A 319 -7.33 -8.96 2.59
C PHE A 319 -7.81 -8.36 1.26
N ASP A 320 -8.22 -7.09 1.28
CA ASP A 320 -8.68 -6.40 0.08
C ASP A 320 -8.33 -4.90 0.02
N GLU A 321 -7.54 -4.42 0.98
CA GLU A 321 -7.24 -3.00 1.22
C GLU A 321 -5.87 -2.62 0.58
N TYR A 322 -5.59 -3.10 -0.64
CA TYR A 322 -4.30 -2.91 -1.32
C TYR A 322 -3.98 -1.44 -1.59
N ASP A 323 -5.00 -0.64 -1.95
CA ASP A 323 -4.88 0.81 -2.14
C ASP A 323 -4.30 1.47 -0.90
N GLU A 324 -4.80 1.10 0.28
CA GLU A 324 -4.31 1.63 1.55
C GLU A 324 -2.92 1.12 1.88
N LEU A 325 -2.65 -0.18 1.69
CA LEU A 325 -1.32 -0.78 1.93
C LEU A 325 -0.23 -0.06 1.13
N TYR A 326 -0.45 0.16 -0.17
CA TYR A 326 0.54 0.82 -1.03
C TYR A 326 0.66 2.32 -0.77
N TRP A 327 -0.41 3.00 -0.32
CA TRP A 327 -0.26 4.36 0.21
C TRP A 327 0.60 4.34 1.47
N ILE A 328 0.30 3.52 2.48
CA ILE A 328 1.12 3.44 3.69
C ILE A 328 2.59 3.20 3.33
N GLY A 329 2.87 2.28 2.41
CA GLY A 329 4.25 2.00 2.03
C GLY A 329 4.94 3.11 1.23
N SER A 330 4.19 4.04 0.62
CA SER A 330 4.75 5.25 -0.01
C SER A 330 5.01 6.36 1.00
N TYR A 331 4.26 6.41 2.10
CA TYR A 331 4.33 7.44 3.14
C TYR A 331 5.26 7.08 4.31
N TYR A 332 5.93 5.94 4.24
CA TYR A 332 6.91 5.49 5.22
C TYR A 332 8.17 5.04 4.51
N PHE A 333 9.32 5.26 5.15
CA PHE A 333 10.61 4.89 4.58
C PHE A 333 11.53 4.22 5.61
N ILE A 334 12.63 3.67 5.11
CA ILE A 334 13.79 3.26 5.89
C ILE A 334 15.00 4.02 5.35
N ALA A 335 15.72 4.70 6.23
CA ALA A 335 17.05 5.23 5.94
C ALA A 335 18.10 4.35 6.63
N VAL A 336 19.16 4.02 5.90
CA VAL A 336 20.36 3.39 6.42
C VAL A 336 21.53 4.33 6.16
N ALA A 337 22.00 5.00 7.21
CA ALA A 337 23.13 5.92 7.15
C ALA A 337 24.36 5.30 7.80
N SER A 338 25.56 5.68 7.34
CA SER A 338 26.82 5.27 7.96
C SER A 338 27.81 6.42 8.06
N THR A 339 28.56 6.48 9.16
CA THR A 339 29.73 7.36 9.28
C THR A 339 30.92 6.88 8.46
N GLY A 340 30.88 5.64 7.95
CA GLY A 340 31.98 5.02 7.21
C GLY A 340 33.12 4.54 8.11
N PRO A 341 34.20 4.00 7.51
CA PRO A 341 35.38 3.60 8.28
C PRO A 341 36.04 4.85 8.89
N GLY A 342 36.45 4.76 10.15
CA GLY A 342 37.27 5.83 10.76
C GLY A 342 38.62 5.99 10.04
N ASP A 343 39.28 7.13 10.24
CA ASP A 343 40.58 7.53 9.64
C ASP A 343 41.79 6.59 9.93
N SER A 344 41.58 5.40 10.47
CA SER A 344 42.62 4.46 10.85
C SER A 344 43.01 3.47 9.75
N SER A 345 44.32 3.35 9.53
CA SER A 345 45.03 2.57 8.52
C SER A 345 44.93 1.03 8.63
N VAL A 346 43.79 0.46 9.02
CA VAL A 346 43.55 -1.00 9.02
C VAL A 346 42.59 -1.36 7.89
N PRO A 347 42.87 -2.40 7.07
CA PRO A 347 42.00 -2.80 5.98
C PRO A 347 40.79 -3.58 6.53
N THR A 348 39.85 -2.90 7.18
CA THR A 348 38.56 -3.47 7.56
C THR A 348 37.47 -2.48 7.24
N ARG A 349 36.66 -2.82 6.23
CA ARG A 349 35.42 -2.13 5.87
C ARG A 349 34.48 -2.05 7.09
N SER A 350 33.75 -0.95 7.24
CA SER A 350 32.65 -0.86 8.21
C SER A 350 31.52 -1.84 7.87
N PRO A 351 30.73 -2.27 8.86
CA PRO A 351 29.47 -2.97 8.60
C PRO A 351 28.55 -2.13 7.70
N ASP A 352 27.96 -2.77 6.71
CA ASP A 352 27.10 -2.25 5.66
C ASP A 352 25.94 -3.21 5.39
N VAL A 353 24.91 -3.10 6.22
CA VAL A 353 23.78 -4.05 6.25
C VAL A 353 23.10 -4.20 4.88
N LEU A 354 23.07 -3.14 4.07
CA LEU A 354 22.44 -3.19 2.74
C LEU A 354 23.19 -4.12 1.78
N ARG A 355 24.49 -4.33 1.98
CA ARG A 355 25.26 -5.34 1.26
C ARG A 355 24.94 -6.74 1.77
N GLU A 356 24.90 -6.93 3.09
CA GLU A 356 24.66 -8.24 3.71
C GLU A 356 23.28 -8.81 3.34
N ILE A 357 22.25 -7.96 3.27
CA ILE A 357 20.90 -8.37 2.86
C ILE A 357 20.72 -8.40 1.33
N GLY A 358 21.77 -8.12 0.56
CA GLY A 358 21.76 -8.14 -0.90
C GLY A 358 20.97 -7.01 -1.57
N LEU A 359 20.62 -5.94 -0.85
CA LEU A 359 19.90 -4.81 -1.44
C LEU A 359 20.81 -3.97 -2.37
N ARG A 360 22.08 -3.74 -1.98
CA ARG A 360 23.01 -2.94 -2.80
C ARG A 360 23.22 -3.49 -4.20
N SER A 361 23.38 -4.82 -4.33
CA SER A 361 23.58 -5.43 -5.65
C SER A 361 22.34 -5.26 -6.53
N LYS A 362 21.13 -5.43 -5.98
CA LYS A 362 19.87 -5.22 -6.71
C LYS A 362 19.75 -3.77 -7.22
N LEU A 363 20.03 -2.79 -6.37
CA LEU A 363 19.93 -1.36 -6.72
C LEU A 363 21.00 -0.87 -7.71
N GLN A 364 22.04 -1.67 -7.98
CA GLN A 364 23.06 -1.39 -9.00
C GLN A 364 22.71 -1.96 -10.37
N HIS A 365 21.70 -2.84 -10.48
CA HIS A 365 21.31 -3.46 -11.76
C HIS A 365 20.30 -2.59 -12.52
N GLU A 366 20.64 -2.13 -13.73
CA GLU A 366 19.76 -1.32 -14.57
C GLU A 366 18.41 -1.99 -14.87
N GLU A 367 18.42 -3.30 -15.08
CA GLU A 367 17.18 -4.07 -15.30
C GLU A 367 16.26 -4.03 -14.08
N PHE A 368 16.81 -4.10 -12.87
CA PHE A 368 16.02 -3.98 -11.64
C PHE A 368 15.42 -2.58 -11.50
N ILE A 369 16.20 -1.53 -11.79
CA ILE A 369 15.75 -0.15 -11.77
C ILE A 369 14.61 0.07 -12.78
N SER A 370 14.79 -0.42 -14.01
CA SER A 370 13.81 -0.30 -15.10
C SER A 370 12.54 -1.09 -14.81
N ASN A 371 12.66 -2.35 -14.39
CA ASN A 371 11.51 -3.23 -14.15
C ASN A 371 10.63 -2.74 -12.99
N ASN A 372 11.24 -2.12 -11.97
CA ASN A 372 10.51 -1.54 -10.83
C ASN A 372 10.22 -0.05 -11.01
N GLN A 373 10.61 0.55 -12.14
CA GLN A 373 10.44 1.96 -12.47
C GLN A 373 10.83 2.89 -11.32
N LEU A 374 12.02 2.68 -10.77
CA LEU A 374 12.46 3.40 -9.58
C LEU A 374 12.63 4.88 -9.90
N ASP A 375 12.02 5.71 -9.06
CA ASP A 375 12.25 7.15 -9.03
C ASP A 375 12.67 7.59 -7.63
N LYS A 376 12.95 8.89 -7.53
CA LYS A 376 13.39 9.59 -6.33
C LYS A 376 12.44 9.46 -5.13
N SER A 377 11.15 9.24 -5.38
CA SER A 377 10.16 9.00 -4.33
C SER A 377 10.19 7.58 -3.76
N CYS A 378 10.91 6.66 -4.41
CA CYS A 378 11.07 5.27 -3.98
C CYS A 378 12.43 5.00 -3.35
N TYR A 379 13.49 5.54 -3.94
CA TYR A 379 14.86 5.29 -3.50
C TYR A 379 15.77 6.49 -3.82
N ILE A 380 16.62 6.82 -2.85
CA ILE A 380 17.64 7.84 -3.01
C ILE A 380 18.88 7.53 -2.18
N SER A 381 20.05 7.93 -2.66
CA SER A 381 21.33 7.70 -1.97
C SER A 381 22.22 8.94 -2.00
N LEU A 382 23.14 9.04 -1.03
CA LEU A 382 24.24 10.01 -1.02
C LEU A 382 25.39 9.65 -1.98
N ASP A 383 25.47 8.41 -2.45
CA ASP A 383 26.49 8.02 -3.43
C ASP A 383 26.24 8.75 -4.77
N PRO A 384 27.22 9.49 -5.34
CA PRO A 384 27.05 10.28 -6.56
C PRO A 384 26.66 9.49 -7.82
N LEU A 385 26.57 8.15 -7.77
CA LEU A 385 26.24 7.30 -8.91
C LEU A 385 24.79 7.36 -9.42
N GLN A 386 23.87 8.09 -8.78
CA GLN A 386 22.51 8.25 -9.30
C GLN A 386 22.01 9.69 -9.21
N ARG A 387 22.38 10.50 -10.22
CA ARG A 387 21.53 11.63 -10.63
C ARG A 387 20.70 11.17 -11.83
N PRO A 388 19.47 10.69 -11.66
CA PRO A 388 18.53 10.76 -12.76
C PRO A 388 18.39 12.25 -13.13
N SER A 389 18.68 12.56 -14.38
CA SER A 389 18.31 13.84 -14.96
C SER A 389 16.82 14.05 -14.73
N PRO A 390 16.33 15.27 -14.43
CA PRO A 390 14.89 15.50 -14.41
C PRO A 390 14.33 14.94 -15.72
N PRO A 391 13.29 14.08 -15.69
CA PRO A 391 12.73 13.58 -16.91
C PRO A 391 12.34 14.79 -17.78
N PRO A 392 12.65 14.78 -19.08
CA PRO A 392 12.21 15.84 -19.97
C PRO A 392 10.69 15.98 -19.84
N ALA A 393 10.19 17.22 -19.86
CA ALA A 393 8.76 17.49 -19.74
C ALA A 393 7.99 16.59 -20.72
N ILE A 394 7.15 15.72 -20.16
CA ILE A 394 6.36 14.80 -20.96
C ILE A 394 5.27 15.64 -21.63
N PRO A 395 5.09 15.55 -22.95
CA PRO A 395 4.01 16.25 -23.63
C PRO A 395 2.67 15.93 -22.95
N ALA A 396 1.95 16.97 -22.56
CA ALA A 396 0.65 16.85 -21.93
C ALA A 396 -0.43 17.46 -22.83
N ILE A 397 -1.60 16.83 -22.83
CA ILE A 397 -2.79 17.31 -23.50
C ILE A 397 -3.58 18.12 -22.48
N ASN A 398 -3.76 19.42 -22.72
CA ASN A 398 -4.57 20.25 -21.84
C ASN A 398 -6.05 19.84 -21.97
N VAL A 399 -6.68 19.53 -20.85
CA VAL A 399 -8.11 19.20 -20.77
C VAL A 399 -8.81 20.14 -19.81
N VAL A 400 -10.10 20.39 -20.03
CA VAL A 400 -10.87 21.38 -19.25
C VAL A 400 -11.91 20.65 -18.42
N TRP A 401 -12.03 21.06 -17.14
CA TRP A 401 -13.15 20.61 -16.31
C TRP A 401 -14.45 21.20 -16.87
N SER A 402 -15.48 20.39 -17.00
CA SER A 402 -16.79 20.86 -17.47
C SER A 402 -17.32 21.97 -16.56
N GLU A 403 -17.63 23.14 -17.15
CA GLU A 403 -18.26 24.27 -16.45
C GLU A 403 -19.66 23.92 -15.94
N LYS A 404 -20.39 23.08 -16.70
CA LYS A 404 -21.66 22.51 -16.25
C LYS A 404 -21.36 21.37 -15.30
N ASN A 405 -21.55 21.60 -14.01
CA ASN A 405 -21.50 20.54 -12.99
C ASN A 405 -22.68 19.58 -13.22
N PRO A 406 -22.45 18.31 -13.59
CA PRO A 406 -23.53 17.31 -13.65
C PRO A 406 -24.07 16.94 -12.26
N PHE A 407 -23.41 17.37 -11.18
CA PHE A 407 -23.63 16.90 -9.82
C PHE A 407 -23.83 18.06 -8.82
N PRO A 408 -24.76 19.01 -9.05
CA PRO A 408 -24.94 20.13 -8.13
C PRO A 408 -25.50 19.65 -6.79
N GLY A 409 -24.71 19.76 -5.72
CA GLY A 409 -25.14 19.46 -4.35
C GLY A 409 -25.32 17.96 -4.04
N SER A 410 -24.73 17.08 -4.85
CA SER A 410 -24.81 15.63 -4.66
C SER A 410 -23.49 15.05 -4.17
N ASP A 411 -23.53 14.41 -3.01
CA ASP A 411 -22.39 13.70 -2.43
C ASP A 411 -22.50 12.18 -2.63
N PHE A 412 -21.52 11.61 -3.32
CA PHE A 412 -21.37 10.19 -3.60
C PHE A 412 -20.22 9.64 -2.76
N ASN A 413 -20.39 9.63 -1.44
CA ASN A 413 -19.42 9.16 -0.45
C ASN A 413 -19.21 7.63 -0.47
N ARG A 414 -18.74 7.09 -1.61
CA ARG A 414 -18.63 5.65 -1.87
C ARG A 414 -17.49 5.30 -2.83
N LYS A 415 -16.93 4.10 -2.68
CA LYS A 415 -15.97 3.49 -3.63
C LYS A 415 -16.33 2.03 -3.96
N GLY A 416 -15.81 1.51 -5.07
CA GLY A 416 -16.09 0.17 -5.56
C GLY A 416 -17.56 -0.04 -5.97
N HIS A 417 -18.21 1.03 -6.41
CA HIS A 417 -19.55 1.03 -7.01
C HIS A 417 -19.44 0.95 -8.54
N THR A 418 -20.56 0.81 -9.22
CA THR A 418 -20.63 0.90 -10.68
C THR A 418 -21.39 2.14 -11.13
N LEU A 419 -21.08 2.62 -12.33
CA LEU A 419 -21.74 3.73 -13.01
C LEU A 419 -22.13 3.26 -14.41
N SER A 420 -23.40 3.41 -14.77
CA SER A 420 -23.94 3.01 -16.07
C SER A 420 -24.85 4.10 -16.63
N ILE A 421 -24.84 4.32 -17.93
CA ILE A 421 -25.64 5.38 -18.58
C ILE A 421 -26.69 4.74 -19.49
N LEU A 422 -27.97 5.07 -19.25
CA LEU A 422 -29.08 4.75 -20.13
C LEU A 422 -29.71 6.06 -20.63
N GLY A 423 -29.56 6.35 -21.92
CA GLY A 423 -29.98 7.62 -22.50
C GLY A 423 -29.32 8.81 -21.81
N ASP A 424 -30.13 9.71 -21.24
CA ASP A 424 -29.65 10.93 -20.57
C ASP A 424 -29.58 10.77 -19.04
N THR A 425 -29.63 9.53 -18.55
CA THR A 425 -29.64 9.19 -17.12
C THR A 425 -28.47 8.29 -16.76
N ALA A 426 -27.74 8.65 -15.70
CA ALA A 426 -26.75 7.83 -15.06
C ALA A 426 -27.34 7.07 -13.86
N TYR A 427 -26.91 5.82 -13.69
CA TYR A 427 -27.30 4.93 -12.59
C TYR A 427 -26.06 4.49 -11.84
N ILE A 428 -26.07 4.69 -10.53
CA ILE A 428 -24.96 4.39 -9.62
C ILE A 428 -25.43 3.35 -8.61
N PHE A 429 -24.85 2.16 -8.63
CA PHE A 429 -25.26 1.07 -7.74
C PHE A 429 -24.14 0.60 -6.82
N GLY A 430 -24.52 0.36 -5.56
CA GLY A 430 -23.70 -0.28 -4.55
C GLY A 430 -22.45 0.49 -4.14
N GLY A 431 -21.38 -0.24 -3.81
CA GLY A 431 -20.12 0.30 -3.28
C GLY A 431 -19.98 0.14 -1.77
N PHE A 432 -18.88 0.68 -1.24
CA PHE A 432 -18.60 0.79 0.19
C PHE A 432 -18.42 2.25 0.54
N GLY A 433 -19.11 2.70 1.59
CA GLY A 433 -19.12 4.10 1.98
C GLY A 433 -20.23 4.43 2.96
N LEU A 434 -20.63 5.70 2.95
CA LEU A 434 -21.70 6.22 3.79
C LEU A 434 -23.04 6.12 3.06
N ASP A 435 -24.11 5.84 3.79
CA ASP A 435 -25.46 5.93 3.23
C ASP A 435 -25.79 7.41 2.96
N ALA A 436 -26.54 7.68 1.88
CA ALA A 436 -26.93 9.03 1.51
C ALA A 436 -27.80 9.70 2.60
N ILE A 437 -28.40 8.95 3.52
CA ILE A 437 -29.23 9.53 4.59
C ILE A 437 -28.37 10.14 5.72
N ASP A 438 -27.11 9.72 5.86
CA ASP A 438 -26.19 10.19 6.91
C ASP A 438 -25.42 11.47 6.50
N HIS A 439 -26.01 12.30 5.62
CA HIS A 439 -25.44 13.59 5.21
C HIS A 439 -25.05 14.44 6.43
N GLN A 440 -23.74 14.58 6.65
CA GLN A 440 -23.20 15.70 7.41
C GLN A 440 -22.61 16.68 6.39
N GLU A 441 -23.31 17.79 6.16
CA GLU A 441 -22.83 18.86 5.27
C GLU A 441 -21.38 19.24 5.59
N ASP A 442 -20.57 19.44 4.54
CA ASP A 442 -19.20 19.97 4.57
C ASP A 442 -18.12 19.15 5.30
N GLN A 443 -18.34 17.87 5.63
CA GLN A 443 -17.29 17.02 6.18
C GLN A 443 -16.64 16.11 5.13
N ARG A 444 -15.35 16.34 4.82
CA ARG A 444 -14.53 15.45 3.96
C ARG A 444 -13.80 14.34 4.72
N VAL A 445 -13.76 14.41 6.06
CA VAL A 445 -13.07 13.46 6.94
C VAL A 445 -14.03 12.92 7.98
N PHE A 446 -14.43 11.66 7.83
CA PHE A 446 -15.39 11.02 8.74
C PHE A 446 -14.69 10.16 9.79
N GLN A 447 -15.13 10.26 11.04
CA GLN A 447 -14.69 9.37 12.12
C GLN A 447 -15.51 8.07 12.16
N ALA A 448 -14.81 6.99 12.50
CA ALA A 448 -15.29 5.65 12.81
C ALA A 448 -15.81 4.79 11.64
N ARG A 449 -15.28 3.56 11.58
CA ARG A 449 -15.77 2.45 10.73
C ARG A 449 -17.25 2.09 10.95
N SER A 450 -17.89 2.57 12.03
CA SER A 450 -19.25 2.17 12.41
C SER A 450 -20.35 2.71 11.50
N GLN A 451 -20.08 3.73 10.68
CA GLN A 451 -21.05 4.27 9.71
C GLN A 451 -20.81 3.80 8.27
N GLN A 452 -19.70 3.11 8.00
CA GLN A 452 -19.35 2.67 6.64
C GLN A 452 -19.86 1.25 6.40
N THR A 453 -20.64 1.08 5.34
CA THR A 453 -21.25 -0.21 4.99
C THR A 453 -21.15 -0.48 3.49
N ARG A 454 -21.49 -1.71 3.10
CA ARG A 454 -21.75 -2.01 1.69
C ARG A 454 -23.15 -1.49 1.40
N LEU A 455 -23.27 -0.79 0.27
CA LEU A 455 -24.49 -0.12 -0.12
C LEU A 455 -25.28 -1.01 -1.08
N GLY A 456 -26.60 -0.97 -0.96
CA GLY A 456 -27.55 -1.55 -1.92
C GLY A 456 -28.41 -0.49 -2.61
N SER A 457 -28.15 0.79 -2.33
CA SER A 457 -28.85 1.92 -2.93
C SER A 457 -28.54 2.03 -4.43
N MET A 458 -29.57 2.28 -5.23
CA MET A 458 -29.43 2.75 -6.61
C MET A 458 -29.67 4.26 -6.65
N VAL A 459 -28.68 5.04 -7.10
CA VAL A 459 -28.84 6.48 -7.31
C VAL A 459 -29.01 6.75 -8.80
N ARG A 460 -30.10 7.43 -9.14
CA ARG A 460 -30.41 7.91 -10.48
C ARG A 460 -30.00 9.37 -10.59
N LEU A 461 -29.28 9.72 -11.65
CA LEU A 461 -28.84 11.07 -11.96
C LEU A 461 -29.27 11.47 -13.37
N ASN A 462 -29.91 12.62 -13.50
CA ASN A 462 -30.19 13.22 -14.80
C ASN A 462 -28.99 14.05 -15.28
N LEU A 463 -28.40 13.68 -16.42
CA LEU A 463 -27.18 14.31 -16.95
C LEU A 463 -27.42 15.68 -17.61
N ILE A 464 -28.67 16.08 -17.79
CA ILE A 464 -29.06 17.36 -18.41
C ILE A 464 -29.22 18.45 -17.34
N ASN A 465 -30.00 18.17 -16.29
CA ASN A 465 -30.35 19.15 -15.26
C ASN A 465 -29.63 18.92 -13.91
N GLY A 466 -28.91 17.80 -13.77
CA GLY A 466 -28.15 17.45 -12.57
C GLY A 466 -28.99 16.94 -11.39
N SER A 467 -30.28 16.67 -11.57
CA SER A 467 -31.13 16.19 -10.48
C SER A 467 -30.78 14.75 -10.10
N THR A 468 -30.61 14.49 -8.80
CA THR A 468 -30.36 13.15 -8.24
C THR A 468 -31.53 12.63 -7.43
N GLU A 469 -31.81 11.33 -7.55
CA GLU A 469 -32.83 10.60 -6.82
C GLU A 469 -32.28 9.24 -6.37
N THR A 470 -32.40 8.91 -5.08
CA THR A 470 -32.15 7.53 -4.61
C THR A 470 -33.42 6.73 -4.84
N LEU A 471 -33.34 5.68 -5.66
CA LEU A 471 -34.47 4.81 -5.93
C LEU A 471 -34.80 3.96 -4.69
N PRO A 472 -36.08 3.61 -4.46
CA PRO A 472 -36.47 2.72 -3.37
C PRO A 472 -35.74 1.38 -3.44
N LEU A 473 -35.38 0.84 -2.27
CA LEU A 473 -34.87 -0.53 -2.18
C LEU A 473 -35.98 -1.52 -2.53
N GLU A 474 -35.69 -2.42 -3.46
CA GLU A 474 -36.60 -3.52 -3.82
C GLU A 474 -36.32 -4.72 -2.92
N ASP A 475 -37.38 -5.30 -2.32
CA ASP A 475 -37.26 -6.46 -1.42
C ASP A 475 -36.57 -7.68 -2.07
N ASN A 476 -36.71 -7.81 -3.40
CA ASN A 476 -36.11 -8.88 -4.20
C ASN A 476 -34.90 -8.43 -5.03
N GLY A 477 -34.35 -7.25 -4.75
CA GLY A 477 -33.19 -6.71 -5.45
C GLY A 477 -31.85 -7.36 -5.04
N PRO A 478 -30.75 -6.97 -5.69
CA PRO A 478 -29.42 -7.41 -5.33
C PRO A 478 -29.02 -6.99 -3.91
N ALA A 479 -28.42 -7.93 -3.17
CA ALA A 479 -27.84 -7.64 -1.86
C ALA A 479 -26.81 -6.49 -1.91
N PRO A 480 -26.68 -5.69 -0.83
CA PRO A 480 -25.66 -4.63 -0.73
C PRO A 480 -24.25 -5.16 -0.97
N ARG A 481 -23.51 -4.56 -1.90
CA ARG A 481 -22.23 -5.13 -2.37
C ARG A 481 -21.27 -4.08 -2.92
N MET A 482 -19.98 -4.40 -2.93
CA MET A 482 -18.92 -3.61 -3.54
C MET A 482 -18.07 -4.45 -4.50
N HIS A 483 -17.33 -3.78 -5.39
CA HIS A 483 -16.44 -4.36 -6.39
C HIS A 483 -17.12 -5.40 -7.29
N HIS A 484 -18.41 -5.20 -7.56
CA HIS A 484 -19.13 -5.85 -8.65
C HIS A 484 -18.83 -5.10 -9.96
N SER A 485 -19.22 -5.68 -11.09
CA SER A 485 -19.17 -5.03 -12.39
C SER A 485 -20.58 -4.84 -12.94
N ALA A 486 -20.79 -3.80 -13.74
CA ALA A 486 -22.03 -3.55 -14.43
C ALA A 486 -21.76 -2.99 -15.82
N VAL A 487 -22.59 -3.37 -16.79
CA VAL A 487 -22.48 -2.99 -18.19
C VAL A 487 -23.86 -2.70 -18.77
N THR A 488 -23.92 -1.80 -19.73
CA THR A 488 -25.16 -1.49 -20.46
C THR A 488 -25.25 -2.34 -21.71
N THR A 489 -26.47 -2.72 -22.11
CA THR A 489 -26.72 -3.29 -23.43
C THR A 489 -26.32 -2.31 -24.54
N ILE A 490 -26.01 -2.83 -25.72
CA ILE A 490 -25.58 -2.05 -26.90
C ILE A 490 -26.65 -1.05 -27.32
N ASP A 491 -27.92 -1.41 -27.18
CA ASP A 491 -29.06 -0.53 -27.45
C ASP A 491 -29.34 0.49 -26.33
N GLY A 492 -28.66 0.37 -25.20
CA GLY A 492 -28.82 1.24 -24.03
C GLY A 492 -30.17 1.08 -23.31
N SER A 493 -30.83 -0.08 -23.42
CA SER A 493 -32.13 -0.36 -22.79
C SER A 493 -32.03 -0.94 -21.37
N ALA A 494 -30.94 -1.63 -21.03
CA ALA A 494 -30.80 -2.33 -19.75
C ALA A 494 -29.38 -2.30 -19.20
N ILE A 495 -29.26 -2.50 -17.89
CA ILE A 495 -27.99 -2.70 -17.17
C ILE A 495 -27.90 -4.16 -16.72
N TYR A 496 -26.77 -4.79 -16.99
CA TYR A 496 -26.44 -6.13 -16.49
C TYR A 496 -25.34 -6.02 -15.45
N MET A 497 -25.51 -6.70 -14.30
CA MET A 497 -24.56 -6.69 -13.19
C MET A 497 -24.13 -8.10 -12.84
N TYR A 498 -22.84 -8.26 -12.50
CA TYR A 498 -22.29 -9.52 -12.04
C TYR A 498 -21.38 -9.38 -10.83
N GLY A 499 -21.54 -10.31 -9.89
CA GLY A 499 -20.60 -10.57 -8.80
C GLY A 499 -20.55 -9.50 -7.71
N GLY A 500 -19.35 -9.23 -7.21
CA GLY A 500 -19.07 -8.38 -6.05
C GLY A 500 -19.09 -9.13 -4.73
N ARG A 501 -18.94 -8.39 -3.62
CA ARG A 501 -18.95 -8.97 -2.27
C ARG A 501 -19.66 -8.09 -1.24
N ASP A 502 -20.32 -8.72 -0.27
CA ASP A 502 -20.95 -8.07 0.89
C ASP A 502 -20.10 -8.24 2.19
N GLY A 503 -19.08 -9.08 2.13
CA GLY A 503 -18.14 -9.38 3.21
C GLY A 503 -16.84 -9.98 2.67
N PRO A 504 -15.76 -10.04 3.46
CA PRO A 504 -14.46 -10.52 2.96
C PRO A 504 -14.50 -11.95 2.38
N THR A 505 -15.43 -12.79 2.84
CA THR A 505 -15.59 -14.18 2.39
C THR A 505 -16.94 -14.46 1.74
N LYS A 506 -17.78 -13.43 1.57
CA LYS A 506 -19.11 -13.52 0.98
C LYS A 506 -19.09 -12.86 -0.38
N VAL A 507 -18.68 -13.66 -1.37
CA VAL A 507 -18.55 -13.26 -2.77
C VAL A 507 -19.74 -13.78 -3.55
N HIS A 508 -20.34 -12.92 -4.36
CA HIS A 508 -21.54 -13.22 -5.14
C HIS A 508 -21.16 -13.73 -6.54
N ASN A 509 -22.02 -14.57 -7.11
CA ASN A 509 -21.91 -15.11 -8.47
C ASN A 509 -23.23 -15.01 -9.24
N ASP A 510 -24.11 -14.11 -8.84
CA ASP A 510 -25.42 -13.87 -9.44
C ASP A 510 -25.34 -12.87 -10.59
N VAL A 511 -26.23 -13.02 -11.58
CA VAL A 511 -26.45 -12.07 -12.68
C VAL A 511 -27.78 -11.39 -12.48
N TRP A 512 -27.77 -10.07 -12.57
CA TRP A 512 -28.95 -9.23 -12.46
C TRP A 512 -29.11 -8.38 -13.71
N ARG A 513 -30.35 -8.16 -14.12
CA ARG A 513 -30.73 -7.15 -15.10
C ARG A 513 -31.51 -6.04 -14.40
N PHE A 514 -31.24 -4.80 -14.76
CA PHE A 514 -32.03 -3.65 -14.34
C PHE A 514 -32.60 -2.93 -15.57
N THR A 515 -33.86 -2.54 -15.48
CA THR A 515 -34.51 -1.65 -16.45
C THR A 515 -35.20 -0.50 -15.69
N PRO A 516 -35.22 0.73 -16.21
CA PRO A 516 -35.86 1.86 -15.52
C PRO A 516 -37.34 1.62 -15.19
N GLU A 517 -38.07 0.93 -16.05
CA GLU A 517 -39.51 0.65 -15.90
C GLU A 517 -39.78 -0.59 -15.05
N GLY A 518 -38.91 -1.61 -15.13
CA GLY A 518 -39.12 -2.93 -14.53
C GLY A 518 -38.36 -3.20 -13.23
N GLY A 519 -37.43 -2.34 -12.84
CA GLY A 519 -36.60 -2.56 -11.66
C GLY A 519 -35.57 -3.66 -11.85
N TRP A 520 -35.21 -4.35 -10.77
CA TRP A 520 -34.24 -5.46 -10.77
C TRP A 520 -34.88 -6.82 -11.07
N ASP A 521 -34.27 -7.57 -11.97
CA ASP A 521 -34.66 -8.91 -12.37
C ASP A 521 -33.48 -9.91 -12.20
N PRO A 522 -33.60 -10.94 -11.35
CA PRO A 522 -32.57 -11.95 -11.19
C PRO A 522 -32.57 -12.93 -12.37
N LEU A 523 -31.60 -12.81 -13.27
CA LEU A 523 -31.51 -13.67 -14.45
C LEU A 523 -30.83 -15.01 -14.16
N TRP A 524 -29.80 -15.02 -13.30
CA TRP A 524 -29.02 -16.23 -13.05
C TRP A 524 -28.50 -16.32 -11.62
N ARG A 525 -28.63 -17.51 -11.01
CA ARG A 525 -27.98 -17.86 -9.73
C ARG A 525 -27.56 -19.32 -9.73
N ALA A 526 -26.30 -19.60 -9.40
CA ALA A 526 -25.75 -20.98 -9.40
C ALA A 526 -26.55 -21.98 -8.58
N ARG A 527 -27.09 -21.55 -7.44
CA ARG A 527 -27.90 -22.42 -6.56
C ARG A 527 -29.27 -22.78 -7.16
N ILE A 528 -29.80 -21.95 -8.05
CA ILE A 528 -31.13 -22.11 -8.65
C ILE A 528 -31.03 -22.94 -9.95
N ASN A 529 -29.93 -22.78 -10.70
CA ASN A 529 -29.76 -23.37 -12.03
C ASN A 529 -29.06 -24.74 -12.04
N GLN A 530 -29.12 -25.52 -10.96
CA GLN A 530 -28.51 -26.88 -10.89
C GLN A 530 -29.06 -27.89 -11.92
N ALA A 531 -30.10 -27.53 -12.66
CA ALA A 531 -30.71 -28.36 -13.70
C ALA A 531 -29.97 -28.31 -15.05
N SER A 532 -29.08 -27.34 -15.27
CA SER A 532 -28.24 -27.27 -16.48
C SER A 532 -26.83 -27.80 -16.20
N ASN A 533 -26.31 -28.66 -17.08
CA ASN A 533 -24.89 -29.07 -17.08
C ASN A 533 -23.93 -27.91 -17.51
N SER A 534 -24.38 -26.65 -17.48
CA SER A 534 -23.60 -25.50 -17.95
C SER A 534 -22.59 -25.05 -16.88
N SER A 535 -21.32 -24.92 -17.30
CA SER A 535 -20.26 -24.31 -16.48
C SER A 535 -20.57 -22.84 -16.23
N ALA A 536 -20.33 -22.35 -15.02
CA ALA A 536 -20.53 -20.94 -14.68
C ALA A 536 -19.40 -20.42 -13.78
N PRO A 537 -19.12 -19.10 -13.81
CA PRO A 537 -18.05 -18.52 -13.01
C PRO A 537 -18.31 -18.66 -11.50
N PRO A 538 -17.25 -18.86 -10.70
CA PRO A 538 -17.34 -18.76 -9.25
C PRO A 538 -17.67 -17.33 -8.83
N GLY A 539 -17.92 -17.08 -7.54
CA GLY A 539 -18.08 -15.70 -7.10
C GLY A 539 -16.81 -14.89 -7.29
N LEU A 540 -16.93 -13.73 -7.96
CA LEU A 540 -15.83 -12.83 -8.27
C LEU A 540 -16.10 -11.42 -7.74
N PHE A 541 -15.05 -10.74 -7.33
CA PHE A 541 -15.04 -9.30 -7.05
C PHE A 541 -13.73 -8.68 -7.58
N LYS A 542 -13.73 -7.37 -7.84
CA LYS A 542 -12.59 -6.64 -8.46
C LYS A 542 -12.23 -7.17 -9.86
N HIS A 543 -13.18 -7.81 -10.53
CA HIS A 543 -13.17 -8.11 -11.96
C HIS A 543 -13.73 -6.94 -12.76
N THR A 544 -13.58 -7.00 -14.07
CA THR A 544 -14.29 -6.14 -15.02
C THR A 544 -15.38 -6.93 -15.73
N ALA A 545 -16.41 -6.24 -16.21
CA ALA A 545 -17.33 -6.78 -17.20
C ALA A 545 -17.46 -5.79 -18.36
N ASN A 546 -17.65 -6.32 -19.57
CA ASN A 546 -17.77 -5.53 -20.80
C ASN A 546 -18.84 -6.14 -21.69
N MET A 547 -19.67 -5.30 -22.32
CA MET A 547 -20.65 -5.77 -23.30
C MET A 547 -19.99 -5.87 -24.68
N MET A 548 -20.05 -7.03 -25.30
CA MET A 548 -19.40 -7.32 -26.58
C MET A 548 -20.35 -8.07 -27.53
N MET A 549 -20.22 -7.80 -28.82
CA MET A 549 -20.81 -8.58 -29.90
C MET A 549 -19.81 -9.66 -30.34
N ILE A 550 -20.13 -10.92 -30.07
CA ILE A 550 -19.27 -12.07 -30.38
C ILE A 550 -20.05 -13.02 -31.28
N ALA A 551 -19.58 -13.21 -32.51
CA ALA A 551 -20.24 -14.06 -33.51
C ALA A 551 -21.75 -13.75 -33.68
N GLY A 552 -22.09 -12.46 -33.68
CA GLY A 552 -23.48 -11.98 -33.83
C GLY A 552 -24.35 -12.09 -32.58
N ARG A 553 -23.79 -12.46 -31.43
CA ARG A 553 -24.49 -12.53 -30.15
C ARG A 553 -23.99 -11.48 -29.18
N GLU A 554 -24.91 -10.85 -28.47
CA GLU A 554 -24.59 -9.89 -27.42
C GLU A 554 -24.26 -10.62 -26.12
N MET A 555 -23.04 -10.43 -25.61
CA MET A 555 -22.53 -11.14 -24.45
C MET A 555 -21.88 -10.20 -23.44
N MET A 556 -22.14 -10.43 -22.15
CA MET A 556 -21.41 -9.80 -21.06
C MET A 556 -20.15 -10.63 -20.75
N VAL A 557 -18.98 -10.10 -21.08
CA VAL A 557 -17.67 -10.74 -20.88
C VAL A 557 -17.07 -10.31 -19.55
N VAL A 558 -16.68 -11.26 -18.70
CA VAL A 558 -16.08 -11.07 -17.38
C VAL A 558 -14.62 -11.50 -17.38
N VAL A 559 -13.73 -10.61 -16.92
CA VAL A 559 -12.27 -10.86 -16.89
C VAL A 559 -11.69 -10.60 -15.51
N GLY A 560 -10.81 -11.53 -15.09
CA GLY A 560 -10.06 -11.45 -13.83
C GLY A 560 -10.96 -11.46 -12.59
N GLY A 561 -10.53 -10.75 -11.55
CA GLY A 561 -11.17 -10.70 -10.24
C GLY A 561 -10.62 -11.71 -9.25
N ARG A 562 -11.12 -11.66 -8.02
CA ARG A 562 -10.71 -12.53 -6.92
C ARG A 562 -11.84 -13.44 -6.49
N LEU A 563 -11.46 -14.67 -6.16
CA LEU A 563 -12.35 -15.67 -5.59
C LEU A 563 -12.47 -15.48 -4.08
N ARG A 564 -13.45 -16.18 -3.48
CA ARG A 564 -13.58 -16.31 -2.03
C ARG A 564 -12.31 -16.88 -1.36
N SER A 565 -11.54 -17.72 -2.05
CA SER A 565 -10.27 -18.28 -1.55
C SER A 565 -9.16 -17.23 -1.43
N GLY A 566 -9.32 -16.06 -2.04
CA GLY A 566 -8.28 -15.04 -2.16
C GLY A 566 -7.42 -15.18 -3.43
N GLU A 567 -7.52 -16.31 -4.14
CA GLU A 567 -6.86 -16.50 -5.43
C GLU A 567 -7.45 -15.57 -6.49
N ALA A 568 -6.65 -15.21 -7.49
CA ALA A 568 -7.12 -14.48 -8.66
C ALA A 568 -7.68 -15.44 -9.71
N ASN A 569 -8.74 -15.02 -10.38
CA ASN A 569 -9.34 -15.75 -11.50
C ASN A 569 -8.49 -15.58 -12.75
N ASP A 570 -8.20 -16.69 -13.42
CA ASP A 570 -7.40 -16.78 -14.64
C ASP A 570 -8.22 -17.27 -15.86
N GLN A 571 -9.55 -17.30 -15.71
CA GLN A 571 -10.50 -17.67 -16.76
C GLN A 571 -11.30 -16.46 -17.25
N ILE A 572 -11.71 -16.51 -18.52
CA ILE A 572 -12.61 -15.51 -19.13
C ILE A 572 -13.97 -16.16 -19.37
N TRP A 573 -15.00 -15.50 -18.86
CA TRP A 573 -16.38 -15.97 -18.91
C TRP A 573 -17.22 -15.03 -19.75
N ALA A 574 -18.24 -15.57 -20.42
CA ALA A 574 -19.22 -14.75 -21.12
C ALA A 574 -20.64 -15.23 -20.80
N PHE A 575 -21.52 -14.29 -20.51
CA PHE A 575 -22.94 -14.56 -20.33
C PHE A 575 -23.67 -14.15 -21.62
N ASP A 576 -24.27 -15.12 -22.30
CA ASP A 576 -25.10 -14.91 -23.48
C ASP A 576 -26.46 -14.33 -23.04
N LEU A 577 -26.78 -13.11 -23.51
CA LEU A 577 -27.99 -12.41 -23.07
C LEU A 577 -29.27 -13.03 -23.63
N GLU A 578 -29.21 -13.67 -24.80
CA GLU A 578 -30.37 -14.29 -25.46
C GLU A 578 -30.69 -15.64 -24.81
N GLU A 579 -29.67 -16.47 -24.60
CA GLU A 579 -29.83 -17.81 -24.00
C GLU A 579 -29.92 -17.76 -22.46
N GLY A 580 -29.44 -16.68 -21.84
CA GLY A 580 -29.38 -16.56 -20.38
C GLY A 580 -28.42 -17.57 -19.74
N GLN A 581 -27.36 -17.96 -20.44
CA GLN A 581 -26.42 -18.99 -20.04
C GLN A 581 -24.98 -18.49 -20.03
N TRP A 582 -24.17 -19.07 -19.15
CA TRP A 582 -22.72 -18.88 -19.15
C TRP A 582 -22.04 -19.80 -20.16
N GLY A 583 -21.08 -19.24 -20.89
CA GLY A 583 -20.01 -19.94 -21.58
C GLY A 583 -18.66 -19.55 -21.01
N HIS A 584 -17.65 -20.39 -21.24
CA HIS A 584 -16.25 -20.05 -21.01
C HIS A 584 -15.44 -20.28 -22.27
N PHE A 585 -14.44 -19.43 -22.48
CA PHE A 585 -13.51 -19.55 -23.58
C PHE A 585 -12.27 -20.31 -23.11
N HIS A 586 -11.70 -21.11 -24.01
CA HIS A 586 -10.47 -21.84 -23.76
C HIS A 586 -9.28 -21.08 -24.35
N TRP A 587 -8.18 -21.01 -23.62
CA TRP A 587 -6.96 -20.39 -24.12
C TRP A 587 -6.43 -21.15 -25.33
N ARG A 588 -6.10 -20.42 -26.41
CA ARG A 588 -5.55 -21.00 -27.64
C ARG A 588 -4.22 -21.73 -27.38
N HIS A 589 -3.40 -21.15 -26.49
CA HIS A 589 -2.09 -21.66 -26.09
C HIS A 589 -1.92 -21.57 -24.57
N ALA A 590 -1.33 -22.59 -23.94
CA ALA A 590 -1.12 -22.62 -22.49
C ALA A 590 -0.14 -21.51 -22.03
N GLU A 591 0.82 -21.17 -22.89
CA GLU A 591 1.81 -20.13 -22.68
C GLU A 591 1.15 -18.74 -22.60
N GLN A 592 0.08 -18.49 -23.37
CA GLN A 592 -0.67 -17.24 -23.30
C GLN A 592 -1.45 -17.10 -21.98
N ARG A 593 -2.05 -18.21 -21.51
CA ARG A 593 -2.68 -18.25 -20.18
C ARG A 593 -1.67 -17.95 -19.08
N GLN A 594 -0.49 -18.55 -19.17
CA GLN A 594 0.58 -18.34 -18.18
C GLN A 594 1.10 -16.90 -18.22
N ALA A 595 1.24 -16.32 -19.41
CA ALA A 595 1.73 -14.95 -19.58
C ALA A 595 0.72 -13.90 -19.08
N PHE A 596 -0.58 -14.10 -19.33
CA PHE A 596 -1.64 -13.23 -18.82
C PHE A 596 -1.84 -13.40 -17.31
N GLY A 597 -1.95 -14.65 -16.86
CA GLY A 597 -2.15 -15.00 -15.45
C GLY A 597 -3.48 -14.54 -14.86
N GLY A 598 -3.67 -14.78 -13.56
CA GLY A 598 -4.81 -14.20 -12.84
C GLY A 598 -4.55 -12.73 -12.50
N ILE A 599 -5.54 -11.87 -12.74
CA ILE A 599 -5.43 -10.42 -12.48
C ILE A 599 -6.67 -9.88 -11.77
N PHE A 600 -6.54 -8.79 -11.01
CA PHE A 600 -7.67 -8.12 -10.37
C PHE A 600 -7.41 -6.62 -10.16
N SER A 601 -8.47 -5.84 -9.91
CA SER A 601 -8.42 -4.37 -9.82
C SER A 601 -7.86 -3.66 -11.06
N HIS A 602 -7.88 -4.33 -12.21
CA HIS A 602 -7.58 -3.74 -13.52
C HIS A 602 -8.81 -2.97 -14.03
N SER A 603 -8.62 -2.18 -15.07
CA SER A 603 -9.73 -1.66 -15.88
C SER A 603 -9.71 -2.29 -17.27
N SER A 604 -10.82 -2.17 -17.99
CA SER A 604 -10.89 -2.67 -19.36
C SER A 604 -11.89 -1.89 -20.20
N VAL A 605 -11.66 -1.86 -21.49
CA VAL A 605 -12.56 -1.23 -22.48
C VAL A 605 -12.70 -2.10 -23.72
N VAL A 606 -13.84 -2.00 -24.38
CA VAL A 606 -14.06 -2.62 -25.69
C VAL A 606 -13.60 -1.68 -26.79
N VAL A 607 -12.85 -2.20 -27.75
CA VAL A 607 -12.39 -1.49 -28.94
C VAL A 607 -12.72 -2.32 -30.18
N LYS A 608 -12.82 -1.67 -31.33
CA LYS A 608 -12.98 -2.34 -32.62
C LYS A 608 -11.62 -2.69 -33.21
N ASP A 609 -11.49 -3.88 -33.79
CA ASP A 609 -10.33 -4.22 -34.61
C ASP A 609 -10.48 -3.75 -36.07
N GLU A 610 -9.48 -4.09 -36.88
CA GLU A 610 -9.46 -3.75 -38.32
C GLU A 610 -10.63 -4.40 -39.08
N GLU A 611 -11.18 -5.51 -38.57
CA GLU A 611 -12.33 -6.24 -39.12
C GLU A 611 -13.67 -5.84 -38.46
N GLN A 612 -13.67 -4.76 -37.68
CA GLN A 612 -14.84 -4.25 -36.94
C GLN A 612 -15.41 -5.24 -35.90
N GLN A 613 -14.63 -6.22 -35.47
CA GLN A 613 -14.95 -7.11 -34.37
C GLN A 613 -14.60 -6.48 -33.03
N ASP A 614 -15.35 -6.83 -32.00
CA ASP A 614 -15.07 -6.38 -30.64
C ASP A 614 -13.84 -7.10 -30.08
N CYS A 615 -12.88 -6.30 -29.62
CA CYS A 615 -11.72 -6.73 -28.87
C CYS A 615 -11.76 -6.09 -27.48
N LEU A 616 -11.22 -6.78 -26.48
CA LEU A 616 -11.07 -6.22 -25.15
C LEU A 616 -9.64 -5.71 -24.93
N VAL A 617 -9.50 -4.51 -24.41
CA VAL A 617 -8.23 -3.98 -23.90
C VAL A 617 -8.26 -3.98 -22.38
N VAL A 618 -7.32 -4.66 -21.75
CA VAL A 618 -7.18 -4.80 -20.29
C VAL A 618 -5.95 -4.04 -19.83
N LEU A 619 -6.11 -3.12 -18.87
CA LEU A 619 -5.06 -2.20 -18.43
C LEU A 619 -4.73 -2.36 -16.94
N GLY A 620 -3.44 -2.57 -16.66
CA GLY A 620 -2.87 -2.60 -15.31
C GLY A 620 -3.49 -3.68 -14.41
N GLY A 621 -3.73 -3.32 -13.15
CA GLY A 621 -4.23 -4.21 -12.11
C GLY A 621 -3.12 -4.79 -11.23
N ILE A 622 -3.49 -5.80 -10.46
CA ILE A 622 -2.60 -6.55 -9.57
C ILE A 622 -2.51 -7.99 -10.08
N ARG A 623 -1.29 -8.52 -10.17
CA ARG A 623 -1.04 -9.91 -10.52
C ARG A 623 -1.38 -10.83 -9.35
N GLY A 624 -2.07 -11.93 -9.63
CA GLY A 624 -2.56 -12.85 -8.63
C GLY A 624 -1.48 -13.69 -7.93
N SER A 625 -0.35 -13.98 -8.60
CA SER A 625 0.67 -14.88 -8.06
C SER A 625 1.51 -14.25 -6.95
N ASP A 626 1.83 -12.96 -7.08
CA ASP A 626 2.75 -12.24 -6.19
C ASP A 626 2.24 -10.86 -5.77
N GLU A 627 0.97 -10.54 -6.04
CA GLU A 627 0.34 -9.28 -5.66
C GLU A 627 1.03 -8.00 -6.18
N LYS A 628 1.93 -8.11 -7.19
CA LYS A 628 2.60 -6.95 -7.79
C LYS A 628 1.67 -6.14 -8.70
N VAL A 629 1.84 -4.82 -8.65
CA VAL A 629 1.09 -3.89 -9.50
C VAL A 629 1.63 -3.91 -10.91
N LEU A 630 0.74 -3.99 -11.90
CA LEU A 630 1.09 -4.16 -13.31
C LEU A 630 1.02 -2.83 -14.07
N ASN A 631 1.95 -2.65 -15.00
CA ASN A 631 1.92 -1.63 -16.06
C ASN A 631 1.53 -2.20 -17.43
N LYS A 632 1.00 -3.43 -17.43
CA LYS A 632 0.76 -4.21 -18.65
C LYS A 632 -0.56 -3.81 -19.29
N VAL A 633 -0.58 -3.81 -20.62
CA VAL A 633 -1.77 -3.59 -21.43
C VAL A 633 -1.93 -4.79 -22.35
N TRP A 634 -3.08 -5.44 -22.28
CA TRP A 634 -3.39 -6.64 -23.05
C TRP A 634 -4.51 -6.37 -24.03
N ARG A 635 -4.37 -6.85 -25.26
CA ARG A 635 -5.47 -7.03 -26.20
C ARG A 635 -5.94 -8.47 -26.13
N ILE A 636 -7.24 -8.67 -25.95
CA ILE A 636 -7.87 -9.98 -25.89
C ILE A 636 -8.93 -10.07 -26.99
N THR A 637 -8.81 -11.10 -27.82
CA THR A 637 -9.79 -11.45 -28.86
C THR A 637 -10.48 -12.75 -28.47
N LEU A 638 -11.80 -12.79 -28.66
CA LEU A 638 -12.65 -13.94 -28.36
C LEU A 638 -13.25 -14.47 -29.66
N GLU A 639 -12.92 -15.70 -30.02
CA GLU A 639 -13.36 -16.32 -31.27
C GLU A 639 -14.34 -17.48 -30.99
N VAL A 640 -15.37 -17.60 -31.84
CA VAL A 640 -16.27 -18.75 -31.87
C VAL A 640 -16.11 -19.41 -33.24
N SER A 641 -15.55 -20.62 -33.30
CA SER A 641 -15.35 -21.31 -34.57
C SER A 641 -16.64 -21.95 -35.10
N GLU A 642 -16.95 -21.73 -36.38
CA GLU A 642 -17.95 -22.53 -37.08
C GLU A 642 -17.40 -23.93 -37.38
N GLY A 643 -17.82 -24.95 -36.63
CA GLY A 643 -17.54 -26.37 -36.95
C GLY A 643 -16.97 -27.21 -35.80
N GLU A 644 -16.43 -26.60 -34.75
CA GLU A 644 -16.16 -27.24 -33.45
C GLU A 644 -16.66 -26.31 -32.34
N PRO A 645 -17.17 -26.83 -31.20
CA PRO A 645 -17.69 -26.00 -30.10
C PRO A 645 -16.56 -25.35 -29.28
N GLN A 646 -15.46 -24.94 -29.91
CA GLN A 646 -14.30 -24.36 -29.23
C GLN A 646 -14.36 -22.83 -29.29
N CYS A 647 -14.85 -22.24 -28.20
CA CYS A 647 -14.66 -20.83 -27.91
C CYS A 647 -13.19 -20.60 -27.53
N ARG A 648 -12.46 -19.71 -28.23
CA ARG A 648 -11.01 -19.50 -28.04
C ARG A 648 -10.65 -18.10 -27.57
N ILE A 649 -9.63 -18.01 -26.70
CA ILE A 649 -9.02 -16.77 -26.22
C ILE A 649 -7.66 -16.62 -26.88
N GLU A 650 -7.43 -15.46 -27.49
CA GLU A 650 -6.10 -14.99 -27.86
C GLU A 650 -5.78 -13.70 -27.10
N ALA A 651 -4.66 -13.68 -26.39
CA ALA A 651 -4.19 -12.50 -25.67
C ALA A 651 -2.80 -12.09 -26.17
N ARG A 652 -2.63 -10.79 -26.40
CA ARG A 652 -1.37 -10.18 -26.84
C ARG A 652 -1.08 -8.94 -25.99
N GLU A 653 0.13 -8.87 -25.45
CA GLU A 653 0.62 -7.66 -24.78
C GLU A 653 0.88 -6.55 -25.82
N ILE A 654 0.43 -5.33 -25.50
CA ILE A 654 0.72 -4.12 -26.26
C ILE A 654 1.76 -3.33 -25.48
N ASP A 655 2.89 -3.03 -26.12
CA ASP A 655 3.91 -2.15 -25.54
C ASP A 655 3.43 -0.70 -25.61
N ILE A 656 3.13 -0.11 -24.46
CA ILE A 656 2.67 1.28 -24.35
C ILE A 656 3.75 2.14 -23.68
N ARG A 657 4.17 3.20 -24.37
CA ARG A 657 5.26 4.08 -23.93
C ARG A 657 4.93 5.55 -24.14
N ALA A 658 5.57 6.43 -23.38
CA ALA A 658 5.57 7.85 -23.67
C ALA A 658 6.39 8.10 -24.96
N ARG A 659 6.23 9.27 -25.58
CA ARG A 659 7.06 9.69 -26.72
C ARG A 659 8.56 9.70 -26.39
N THR A 660 8.90 9.85 -25.11
CA THR A 660 10.26 9.79 -24.58
C THR A 660 10.80 8.37 -24.43
N GLY A 661 9.98 7.34 -24.66
CA GLY A 661 10.31 5.93 -24.49
C GLY A 661 10.02 5.35 -23.10
N ASN A 662 9.64 6.19 -22.14
CA ASN A 662 9.31 5.77 -20.77
C ASN A 662 8.10 4.82 -20.76
N PRO A 663 8.12 3.72 -19.99
CA PRO A 663 6.97 2.84 -19.86
C PRO A 663 5.83 3.51 -19.10
N LEU A 664 4.62 2.94 -19.20
CA LEU A 664 3.52 3.29 -18.30
C LEU A 664 3.89 3.01 -16.84
N LYS A 665 3.53 3.91 -15.94
CA LYS A 665 3.55 3.62 -14.50
C LYS A 665 2.54 2.52 -14.16
N PRO A 666 2.93 1.52 -13.35
CA PRO A 666 2.05 0.43 -12.95
C PRO A 666 0.89 1.00 -12.13
N ARG A 667 -0.33 0.50 -12.32
CA ARG A 667 -1.49 1.03 -11.60
C ARG A 667 -2.64 0.05 -11.46
N PHE A 668 -3.42 0.19 -10.38
CA PHE A 668 -4.66 -0.55 -10.16
C PHE A 668 -5.72 0.34 -9.50
N GLY A 669 -6.99 -0.09 -9.52
CA GLY A 669 -8.10 0.67 -8.92
C GLY A 669 -8.46 1.97 -9.66
N HIS A 670 -7.88 2.16 -10.85
CA HIS A 670 -8.22 3.19 -11.82
C HIS A 670 -9.44 2.76 -12.64
N SER A 671 -10.04 3.70 -13.38
CA SER A 671 -11.00 3.40 -14.43
C SER A 671 -10.43 3.73 -15.80
N SER A 672 -11.03 3.18 -16.85
CA SER A 672 -10.70 3.56 -18.22
C SER A 672 -11.94 3.68 -19.08
N VAL A 673 -11.88 4.57 -20.08
CA VAL A 673 -12.97 4.81 -21.03
C VAL A 673 -12.40 5.00 -22.44
N LEU A 674 -13.09 4.46 -23.44
CA LEU A 674 -12.76 4.70 -24.85
C LEU A 674 -13.32 6.06 -25.28
N VAL A 675 -12.45 6.95 -25.74
CA VAL A 675 -12.73 8.31 -26.21
C VAL A 675 -12.42 8.42 -27.70
N GLY A 676 -13.46 8.36 -28.53
CA GLY A 676 -13.32 8.15 -29.98
C GLY A 676 -13.21 6.66 -30.33
N GLU A 677 -12.39 6.32 -31.33
CA GLU A 677 -12.23 4.94 -31.84
C GLU A 677 -10.97 4.22 -31.34
N ASP A 678 -9.90 4.97 -31.05
CA ASP A 678 -8.54 4.43 -30.79
C ASP A 678 -7.87 5.01 -29.53
N ARG A 679 -8.50 5.97 -28.84
CA ARG A 679 -7.92 6.67 -27.69
C ARG A 679 -8.62 6.22 -26.41
N ILE A 680 -7.85 5.80 -25.42
CA ILE A 680 -8.34 5.38 -24.11
C ILE A 680 -7.88 6.40 -23.09
N TRP A 681 -8.82 6.96 -22.32
CA TRP A 681 -8.45 7.72 -21.13
C TRP A 681 -8.39 6.77 -19.94
N VAL A 682 -7.30 6.87 -19.17
CA VAL A 682 -7.09 6.10 -17.94
C VAL A 682 -6.99 7.10 -16.79
N LEU A 683 -7.87 6.94 -15.80
CA LEU A 683 -8.15 7.95 -14.78
C LEU A 683 -7.96 7.35 -13.39
N GLY A 684 -7.18 8.02 -12.55
CA GLY A 684 -6.87 7.67 -11.17
C GLY A 684 -6.02 6.41 -10.97
N GLY A 685 -6.29 5.75 -9.84
CA GLY A 685 -5.64 4.53 -9.38
C GLY A 685 -4.52 4.75 -8.35
N VAL A 686 -3.96 3.62 -7.91
CA VAL A 686 -2.79 3.55 -7.02
C VAL A 686 -1.64 2.90 -7.78
N SER A 687 -0.42 3.40 -7.58
CA SER A 687 0.81 2.84 -8.12
C SER A 687 1.71 2.36 -6.99
N ALA A 688 2.63 1.46 -7.33
CA ALA A 688 3.71 0.97 -6.48
C ALA A 688 4.91 0.63 -7.38
N PRO A 689 6.15 0.85 -6.94
CA PRO A 689 6.52 1.27 -5.57
C PRO A 689 6.27 2.76 -5.27
N ALA A 690 6.15 3.62 -6.30
CA ALA A 690 5.93 5.07 -6.15
C ALA A 690 4.45 5.44 -6.09
N LEU A 691 4.13 6.58 -5.47
CA LEU A 691 2.83 7.23 -5.61
C LEU A 691 2.65 7.78 -7.05
N LEU A 692 1.41 7.77 -7.56
CA LEU A 692 1.09 8.57 -8.75
C LEU A 692 1.08 10.05 -8.39
N GLN A 693 1.85 10.86 -9.10
CA GLN A 693 1.74 12.31 -9.04
C GLN A 693 0.43 12.77 -9.70
N TRP A 694 -0.03 13.98 -9.39
CA TRP A 694 -1.30 14.52 -9.88
C TRP A 694 -1.41 14.44 -11.40
N GLN A 695 -0.38 14.89 -12.13
CA GLN A 695 -0.34 14.82 -13.59
C GLN A 695 -0.26 13.38 -14.15
N GLU A 696 0.12 12.41 -13.32
CA GLU A 696 0.16 10.98 -13.67
C GLU A 696 -1.17 10.27 -13.41
N THR A 697 -2.09 10.90 -12.66
CA THR A 697 -3.41 10.34 -12.38
C THR A 697 -4.27 10.25 -13.63
N MET A 698 -4.04 11.07 -14.64
CA MET A 698 -4.85 11.10 -15.87
C MET A 698 -3.95 11.00 -17.09
N ILE A 699 -4.18 9.99 -17.92
CA ILE A 699 -3.42 9.76 -19.16
C ILE A 699 -4.35 9.39 -20.32
N GLU A 700 -3.94 9.71 -21.54
CA GLU A 700 -4.52 9.19 -22.77
C GLU A 700 -3.54 8.18 -23.40
N ILE A 701 -4.05 7.01 -23.79
CA ILE A 701 -3.34 5.99 -24.56
C ILE A 701 -3.92 5.96 -25.96
N GLN A 702 -3.09 6.11 -26.98
CA GLN A 702 -3.47 5.93 -28.39
C GLN A 702 -3.00 4.55 -28.86
N LEU A 703 -3.92 3.61 -29.04
CA LEU A 703 -3.58 2.20 -29.27
C LEU A 703 -2.85 1.97 -30.60
N SER A 704 -3.26 2.62 -31.68
CA SER A 704 -2.63 2.50 -33.01
C SER A 704 -1.14 2.83 -33.02
N THR A 705 -0.70 3.71 -32.12
CA THR A 705 0.70 4.15 -32.02
C THR A 705 1.45 3.53 -30.84
N GLY A 706 0.74 2.95 -29.87
CA GLY A 706 1.31 2.51 -28.60
C GLY A 706 1.83 3.66 -27.73
N ILE A 707 1.36 4.90 -27.96
CA ILE A 707 1.85 6.08 -27.26
C ILE A 707 0.86 6.50 -26.18
N PHE A 708 1.36 6.81 -24.98
CA PHE A 708 0.60 7.52 -23.97
C PHE A 708 1.09 8.95 -23.74
N GLN A 709 0.18 9.82 -23.30
CA GLN A 709 0.43 11.22 -22.93
C GLN A 709 -0.35 11.56 -21.66
N HIS A 710 0.17 12.50 -20.85
CA HIS A 710 -0.55 12.98 -19.67
C HIS A 710 -1.70 13.89 -20.07
N LEU A 711 -2.81 13.82 -19.34
CA LEU A 711 -3.89 14.78 -19.43
C LEU A 711 -3.68 15.82 -18.34
N ASN A 712 -3.50 17.08 -18.72
CA ASN A 712 -3.30 18.19 -17.80
C ASN A 712 -4.61 18.96 -17.60
N PRO A 713 -5.33 18.75 -16.49
CA PRO A 713 -6.59 19.44 -16.24
C PRO A 713 -6.36 20.94 -15.95
N SER A 714 -7.33 21.76 -16.40
CA SER A 714 -7.35 23.22 -16.19
C SER A 714 -7.11 23.70 -14.75
N SER A 715 -7.44 22.90 -13.74
CA SER A 715 -7.17 23.19 -12.33
C SER A 715 -6.87 21.92 -11.53
N PHE A 716 -6.11 22.04 -10.45
CA PHE A 716 -6.04 21.00 -9.43
C PHE A 716 -7.43 20.80 -8.79
N ARG A 717 -7.72 19.56 -8.38
CA ARG A 717 -8.87 19.21 -7.54
C ARG A 717 -8.40 18.19 -6.51
N GLU A 718 -8.86 18.30 -5.27
CA GLU A 718 -8.56 17.35 -4.20
C GLU A 718 -9.30 16.02 -4.42
N LEU A 719 -8.85 15.24 -5.42
CA LEU A 719 -9.42 13.95 -5.79
C LEU A 719 -8.37 12.85 -5.62
N VAL A 720 -8.81 11.70 -5.10
CA VAL A 720 -7.99 10.49 -5.02
C VAL A 720 -8.17 9.61 -6.25
N MET A 721 -9.38 9.55 -6.79
CA MET A 721 -9.77 8.73 -7.95
C MET A 721 -9.38 7.25 -7.79
N VAL A 722 -9.68 6.65 -6.63
CA VAL A 722 -9.44 5.22 -6.38
C VAL A 722 -10.74 4.48 -6.07
N GLY A 723 -11.04 3.47 -6.88
CA GLY A 723 -12.32 2.75 -6.81
C GLY A 723 -13.52 3.64 -7.17
N HIS A 724 -13.28 4.73 -7.89
CA HIS A 724 -14.31 5.54 -8.52
C HIS A 724 -14.84 4.84 -9.78
N ALA A 725 -15.95 5.34 -10.32
CA ALA A 725 -16.49 4.86 -11.59
C ALA A 725 -16.60 6.00 -12.59
N THR A 726 -16.32 5.71 -13.86
CA THR A 726 -16.37 6.70 -14.95
C THR A 726 -17.16 6.18 -16.13
N ALA A 727 -17.79 7.09 -16.86
CA ALA A 727 -18.48 6.79 -18.10
C ALA A 727 -18.33 7.97 -19.08
N VAL A 728 -18.52 7.68 -20.37
CA VAL A 728 -18.62 8.71 -21.41
C VAL A 728 -20.09 9.05 -21.59
N ASP A 729 -20.45 10.32 -21.60
CA ASP A 729 -21.84 10.73 -21.81
C ASP A 729 -22.34 10.38 -23.23
N LYS A 730 -23.66 10.42 -23.41
CA LYS A 730 -24.33 9.95 -24.63
C LYS A 730 -23.89 10.68 -25.90
N ASP A 731 -23.63 11.98 -25.82
CA ASP A 731 -23.12 12.77 -26.93
C ASP A 731 -21.60 12.63 -27.14
N ARG A 732 -20.94 11.86 -26.26
CA ARG A 732 -19.48 11.62 -26.22
C ARG A 732 -18.68 12.92 -26.17
N SER A 733 -19.23 13.94 -25.53
CA SER A 733 -18.57 15.24 -25.34
C SER A 733 -17.81 15.33 -24.02
N ARG A 734 -18.16 14.50 -23.04
CA ARG A 734 -17.56 14.52 -21.71
C ARG A 734 -17.32 13.12 -21.14
N VAL A 735 -16.27 13.02 -20.34
CA VAL A 735 -16.09 11.91 -19.40
C VAL A 735 -16.59 12.36 -18.04
N ILE A 736 -17.50 11.60 -17.45
CA ILE A 736 -18.02 11.84 -16.10
C ILE A 736 -17.41 10.83 -15.12
N GLY A 737 -17.20 11.25 -13.88
CA GLY A 737 -16.67 10.41 -12.81
C GLY A 737 -17.37 10.65 -11.48
N VAL A 738 -17.57 9.59 -10.72
CA VAL A 738 -18.31 9.60 -9.45
C VAL A 738 -17.60 8.79 -8.37
N GLY A 739 -17.60 9.34 -7.16
CA GLY A 739 -17.07 8.72 -5.95
C GLY A 739 -15.58 8.38 -6.03
N GLY A 740 -15.15 7.45 -5.18
CA GLY A 740 -13.75 7.13 -4.93
C GLY A 740 -13.34 7.48 -3.50
N GLY A 741 -12.18 6.95 -3.05
CA GLY A 741 -11.60 7.31 -1.76
C GLY A 741 -10.91 6.17 -1.02
N GLY A 742 -10.74 6.32 0.30
CA GLY A 742 -10.15 5.28 1.15
C GLY A 742 -10.20 5.58 2.65
N THR A 743 -9.96 4.56 3.47
CA THR A 743 -10.06 4.68 4.94
C THR A 743 -8.75 5.12 5.62
N CYS A 744 -7.74 5.43 4.81
CA CYS A 744 -6.45 6.01 5.17
C CYS A 744 -5.84 5.44 6.46
N PHE A 745 -5.64 4.11 6.51
CA PHE A 745 -4.92 3.44 7.60
C PHE A 745 -5.53 3.62 9.01
N GLY A 746 -6.82 3.92 9.09
CA GLY A 746 -7.49 4.19 10.36
C GLY A 746 -7.25 5.61 10.90
N PHE A 747 -6.55 6.48 10.16
CA PHE A 747 -6.44 7.90 10.46
C PHE A 747 -7.79 8.63 10.32
N GLY A 748 -8.60 8.18 9.37
CA GLY A 748 -9.91 8.72 9.01
C GLY A 748 -10.24 8.31 7.57
N ALA A 749 -11.51 8.35 7.16
CA ALA A 749 -11.84 8.09 5.76
C ALA A 749 -11.92 9.39 4.95
N TRP A 750 -11.38 9.33 3.74
CA TRP A 750 -11.53 10.33 2.69
C TRP A 750 -12.45 9.79 1.59
N TRP A 751 -13.35 10.64 1.10
CA TRP A 751 -14.23 10.34 -0.02
C TRP A 751 -14.15 11.44 -1.08
N ASP A 752 -14.08 11.04 -2.33
CA ASP A 752 -14.28 11.93 -3.48
C ASP A 752 -15.78 12.22 -3.61
N ALA A 753 -16.30 13.02 -2.67
CA ALA A 753 -17.73 13.19 -2.44
C ALA A 753 -18.44 13.76 -3.68
N THR A 754 -17.90 14.82 -4.27
CA THR A 754 -18.49 15.46 -5.43
C THR A 754 -18.08 14.75 -6.72
N GLY A 755 -19.06 14.44 -7.58
CA GLY A 755 -18.77 13.99 -8.93
C GLY A 755 -18.03 15.06 -9.76
N TRP A 756 -17.40 14.62 -10.85
CA TRP A 756 -16.60 15.48 -11.73
C TRP A 756 -16.82 15.13 -13.19
N ALA A 757 -16.49 16.07 -14.08
CA ALA A 757 -16.61 15.86 -15.52
C ALA A 757 -15.49 16.59 -16.29
N LEU A 758 -14.90 15.93 -17.28
CA LEU A 758 -13.86 16.44 -18.17
C LEU A 758 -14.40 16.53 -19.60
N GLN A 759 -14.05 17.59 -20.31
CA GLN A 759 -14.37 17.75 -21.74
C GLN A 759 -13.40 16.97 -22.61
N ILE A 760 -13.93 16.25 -23.60
CA ILE A 760 -13.19 15.40 -24.56
C ILE A 760 -12.54 16.22 -25.67
#